data_AF-A0A8S9VD80-F1
#
_entry.id   AF-A0A8S9VD80-F1
#
_cell.length_a   1.000
_cell.length_b   1.000
_cell.length_c   1.000
_cell.angle_alpha   90.00
_cell.angle_beta   90.00
_cell.angle_gamma   90.00
#
_symmetry.space_group_name_H-M   'P 1'
#
loop_
_entity.id
_entity.type
_entity.pdbx_description
1 polymer ?
#
loop_
_entity_poly.entity_id
_entity_poly.type
_entity_poly.pdbx_seq_one_letter_code
_entity_poly.pdbx_strand_id
1 'polypeptide(L)'
;MSLTQTKPAPEPEARETTILGMKDGHFVDQHGRVTLLRGVNLGGSSKLPFGYGHTDDQDMSDFFDGAASVSFIGRPFPLEEADLHLSRLQRWGLTFLRFIVTWEAIEHAGPGQIDHKYLKYIRAVVEKAADYNMQVYIDPHQDVWSRWTGGDGAPMWTLECVGFEPRNFEPTKAALCLETCGLPASKFPKMIWPTNYAKLACATMFTLFWAGKKYAPKCYVDDVQIQEFLQSHYLDSLAALAEALKGLPNVAGYGTMNEPSNGWIGAKNLVSSGGFRNGHAPSPLSAMALGEGIAQDVEVWGAGIMEMMRGKPKRVEHVDPKGVRAWKDGASCIWEEHGVWGVDAQGQPQILKPDYFAGVDFGTEFFLPFARRFTKRIQSISPKAMIFTEMPPTEIGDLVFPDISKEDIPLSVNAMHWYDLITLFTTTWRSYFTLDFATGTPAFGNAALRALHQKQLANVASFGREKMSNAPTLIGETGIPYNMNHAQAFETGDFSAQVEALDNTIFDLESQLLSFTLWNYTADNSHKFGDLWNLEDLSISSPDTETLVRRLSGVRRRDDSARGLRAFARPHGRRIAGIPSKSQFNLKAAEYVLEYTSKDPESSAVTEIYVPYAHYPDGYRVTASDGHFTIDKHERYDVVKHQHDGHAHKHRVVVHPTKPLGSGYSNWPVYLALAAALVSPYLEAYTM
;
A
#
# COMPACT_ATOMS: atom_id res chain seq x y z
N MET A 1 10.54 -46.27 50.58
CA MET A 1 9.83 -45.64 49.46
C MET A 1 10.47 -44.28 49.22
N SER A 2 11.21 -44.13 48.12
CA SER A 2 11.92 -42.90 47.76
C SER A 2 11.01 -42.05 46.88
N LEU A 3 10.73 -40.82 47.31
CA LEU A 3 10.00 -39.81 46.55
C LEU A 3 10.87 -39.32 45.39
N THR A 4 10.45 -39.58 44.16
CA THR A 4 11.05 -39.04 42.94
C THR A 4 10.64 -37.58 42.79
N GLN A 5 11.60 -36.66 42.96
CA GLN A 5 11.47 -35.27 42.54
C GLN A 5 11.36 -35.19 41.02
N THR A 6 10.22 -34.71 40.53
CA THR A 6 10.05 -34.30 39.12
C THR A 6 10.91 -33.08 38.85
N LYS A 7 11.81 -33.20 37.85
CA LYS A 7 12.59 -32.07 37.32
C LYS A 7 11.63 -30.97 36.84
N PRO A 8 11.90 -29.69 37.13
CA PRO A 8 11.14 -28.58 36.57
C PRO A 8 11.29 -28.58 35.03
N ALA A 9 10.22 -28.20 34.34
CA ALA A 9 10.27 -27.97 32.90
C ALA A 9 11.36 -26.92 32.59
N PRO A 10 12.12 -27.09 31.49
CA PRO A 10 13.10 -26.09 31.10
C PRO A 10 12.40 -24.73 30.92
N GLU A 11 12.99 -23.69 31.50
CA GLU A 11 12.58 -22.31 31.21
C GLU A 11 12.64 -22.10 29.69
N PRO A 12 11.66 -21.40 29.09
CA PRO A 12 11.74 -21.09 27.67
C PRO A 12 13.01 -20.28 27.43
N GLU A 13 13.87 -20.74 26.51
CA GLU A 13 15.03 -19.97 26.05
C GLU A 13 14.56 -18.55 25.74
N ALA A 14 15.25 -17.55 26.30
CA ALA A 14 14.95 -16.15 26.04
C ALA A 14 14.98 -15.93 24.52
N ARG A 15 13.81 -15.69 23.92
CA ARG A 15 13.70 -15.42 22.49
C ARG A 15 14.51 -14.16 22.19
N GLU A 16 15.52 -14.30 21.34
CA GLU A 16 16.30 -13.16 20.91
C GLU A 16 15.41 -12.16 20.15
N THR A 17 15.35 -10.92 20.65
CA THR A 17 14.63 -9.83 20.00
C THR A 17 15.44 -9.33 18.80
N THR A 18 14.83 -9.34 17.61
CA THR A 18 15.45 -8.72 16.43
C THR A 18 15.46 -7.21 16.57
N ILE A 19 16.59 -6.58 16.29
CA ILE A 19 16.67 -5.13 16.11
C ILE A 19 17.07 -4.87 14.67
N LEU A 20 16.24 -4.14 13.95
CA LEU A 20 16.48 -3.80 12.55
C LEU A 20 17.27 -2.49 12.42
N GLY A 21 18.20 -2.46 11.48
CA GLY A 21 18.94 -1.28 11.07
C GLY A 21 19.24 -1.32 9.57
N MET A 22 20.14 -0.44 9.12
CA MET A 22 20.56 -0.38 7.73
C MET A 22 22.05 -0.14 7.59
N LYS A 23 22.64 -0.72 6.54
CA LYS A 23 24.06 -0.57 6.19
C LYS A 23 24.26 -0.81 4.70
N ASP A 24 24.98 0.11 4.05
CA ASP A 24 25.45 -0.03 2.66
C ASP A 24 24.36 -0.45 1.64
N GLY A 25 23.15 0.11 1.76
CA GLY A 25 22.02 -0.20 0.87
C GLY A 25 21.23 -1.46 1.25
N HIS A 26 21.49 -2.04 2.41
CA HIS A 26 20.79 -3.22 2.92
C HIS A 26 20.14 -2.95 4.28
N PHE A 27 18.99 -3.58 4.51
CA PHE A 27 18.50 -3.79 5.87
C PHE A 27 19.37 -4.84 6.57
N VAL A 28 19.70 -4.61 7.83
CA VAL A 28 20.56 -5.49 8.63
C VAL A 28 19.99 -5.70 10.03
N ASP A 29 20.25 -6.86 10.61
CA ASP A 29 19.95 -7.09 12.03
C ASP A 29 21.08 -6.64 12.96
N GLN A 30 20.92 -6.85 14.27
CA GLN A 30 21.91 -6.50 15.29
C GLN A 30 23.28 -7.20 15.12
N HIS A 31 23.35 -8.27 14.32
CA HIS A 31 24.58 -9.02 14.02
C HIS A 31 25.20 -8.62 12.68
N GLY A 32 24.62 -7.65 11.98
CA GLY A 32 25.06 -7.22 10.65
C GLY A 32 24.69 -8.17 9.52
N ARG A 33 23.76 -9.12 9.74
CA ARG A 33 23.25 -10.00 8.69
C ARG A 33 22.26 -9.24 7.82
N VAL A 34 22.34 -9.40 6.50
CA VAL A 34 21.36 -8.80 5.58
C VAL A 34 19.99 -9.44 5.77
N THR A 35 18.95 -8.62 5.91
CA THR A 35 17.57 -9.08 6.07
C THR A 35 16.73 -8.75 4.85
N LEU A 36 16.12 -9.75 4.23
CA LEU A 36 15.11 -9.55 3.18
C LEU A 36 13.73 -9.49 3.85
N LEU A 37 13.19 -8.29 4.02
CA LEU A 37 11.94 -8.09 4.76
C LEU A 37 10.77 -8.56 3.91
N ARG A 38 9.95 -9.45 4.48
CA ARG A 38 8.69 -9.90 3.88
C ARG A 38 7.56 -9.71 4.86
N GLY A 39 6.50 -9.08 4.38
CA GLY A 39 5.50 -8.54 5.27
C GLY A 39 4.14 -8.30 4.65
N VAL A 40 3.30 -7.62 5.42
CA VAL A 40 1.97 -7.18 5.01
C VAL A 40 1.72 -5.74 5.44
N ASN A 41 0.84 -5.08 4.69
CA ASN A 41 0.08 -3.94 5.15
C ASN A 41 -0.97 -4.41 6.16
N LEU A 42 -0.96 -3.82 7.36
CA LEU A 42 -1.80 -4.23 8.48
C LEU A 42 -2.57 -3.02 9.03
N GLY A 43 -3.86 -2.87 8.77
CA GLY A 43 -4.74 -3.65 7.89
C GLY A 43 -5.73 -2.74 7.16
N GLY A 44 -6.22 -3.15 5.98
CA GLY A 44 -6.95 -2.26 5.06
C GLY A 44 -8.19 -1.60 5.67
N SER A 45 -8.90 -2.29 6.56
CA SER A 45 -10.04 -1.73 7.27
C SER A 45 -9.67 -0.68 8.33
N SER A 46 -8.37 -0.51 8.65
CA SER A 46 -7.87 0.54 9.55
C SER A 46 -7.96 1.94 8.96
N LYS A 47 -8.28 2.04 7.65
CA LYS A 47 -8.71 3.26 6.96
C LYS A 47 -9.99 3.85 7.55
N LEU A 48 -10.80 3.03 8.21
CA LEU A 48 -12.12 3.39 8.72
C LEU A 48 -12.22 3.21 10.25
N PRO A 49 -13.08 3.99 10.94
CA PRO A 49 -13.37 3.78 12.34
C PRO A 49 -13.77 2.33 12.66
N PHE A 50 -13.50 1.88 13.88
CA PHE A 50 -13.93 0.56 14.33
C PHE A 50 -15.46 0.48 14.39
N GLY A 51 -16.03 -0.61 13.88
CA GLY A 51 -17.48 -0.79 13.77
C GLY A 51 -18.14 -0.08 12.57
N TYR A 52 -17.35 0.61 11.75
CA TYR A 52 -17.79 1.22 10.49
C TYR A 52 -17.16 0.51 9.29
N GLY A 53 -17.95 0.25 8.25
CA GLY A 53 -17.47 -0.30 6.98
C GLY A 53 -18.43 -0.05 5.83
N HIS A 54 -17.93 -0.09 4.60
CA HIS A 54 -18.78 0.05 3.41
C HIS A 54 -19.55 -1.24 3.10
N THR A 55 -20.63 -1.48 3.83
CA THR A 55 -21.58 -2.57 3.60
C THR A 55 -22.94 -2.02 3.16
N ASP A 56 -23.82 -2.88 2.64
CA ASP A 56 -25.16 -2.46 2.19
C ASP A 56 -26.08 -2.04 3.35
N ASP A 57 -25.79 -2.53 4.55
CA ASP A 57 -26.58 -2.37 5.78
C ASP A 57 -25.94 -1.40 6.79
N GLN A 58 -24.78 -0.82 6.47
CA GLN A 58 -24.12 0.15 7.33
C GLN A 58 -25.00 1.40 7.53
N ASP A 59 -25.17 1.79 8.79
CA ASP A 59 -25.76 3.09 9.13
C ASP A 59 -24.74 4.20 8.86
N MET A 60 -25.10 5.11 7.96
CA MET A 60 -24.29 6.26 7.54
C MET A 60 -24.87 7.59 8.04
N SER A 61 -25.91 7.58 8.88
CA SER A 61 -26.58 8.79 9.35
C SER A 61 -25.65 9.72 10.13
N ASP A 62 -24.73 9.16 10.92
CA ASP A 62 -23.73 9.89 11.70
C ASP A 62 -22.43 10.18 10.92
N PHE A 63 -22.39 9.95 9.59
CA PHE A 63 -21.15 10.10 8.80
C PHE A 63 -20.51 11.50 8.92
N PHE A 64 -21.32 12.56 8.98
CA PHE A 64 -20.84 13.92 9.19
C PHE A 64 -20.89 14.33 10.67
N ASP A 65 -22.05 14.17 11.32
CA ASP A 65 -22.28 14.69 12.68
C ASP A 65 -21.50 13.90 13.76
N GLY A 66 -21.17 12.64 13.48
CA GLY A 66 -20.39 11.78 14.36
C GLY A 66 -18.87 11.90 14.19
N ALA A 67 -18.37 12.70 13.22
CA ALA A 67 -16.96 12.78 12.85
C ALA A 67 -16.00 13.00 14.03
N ALA A 68 -16.38 13.88 14.97
CA ALA A 68 -15.56 14.21 16.14
C ALA A 68 -15.66 13.20 17.30
N SER A 69 -16.42 12.11 17.13
CA SER A 69 -16.71 11.13 18.19
C SER A 69 -16.41 9.67 17.80
N VAL A 70 -15.86 9.46 16.60
CA VAL A 70 -15.46 8.14 16.12
C VAL A 70 -14.38 7.51 17.00
N SER A 71 -14.20 6.20 16.91
CA SER A 71 -13.08 5.52 17.57
C SER A 71 -12.41 4.53 16.62
N PHE A 72 -11.08 4.49 16.67
CA PHE A 72 -10.26 3.53 15.95
C PHE A 72 -9.70 2.42 16.87
N ILE A 73 -10.06 2.44 18.16
CA ILE A 73 -9.71 1.35 19.09
C ILE A 73 -10.39 0.07 18.60
N GLY A 74 -9.57 -0.97 18.36
CA GLY A 74 -10.00 -2.22 17.73
C GLY A 74 -9.56 -2.37 16.27
N ARG A 75 -8.89 -1.37 15.67
CA ARG A 75 -8.16 -1.50 14.39
C ARG A 75 -6.68 -1.82 14.64
N PRO A 76 -5.99 -2.71 13.93
CA PRO A 76 -6.45 -3.53 12.81
C PRO A 76 -7.35 -4.72 13.22
N PHE A 77 -7.43 -5.03 14.51
CA PHE A 77 -8.30 -6.05 15.10
C PHE A 77 -8.40 -5.85 16.62
N PRO A 78 -9.45 -6.34 17.30
CA PRO A 78 -9.52 -6.33 18.76
C PRO A 78 -8.27 -6.95 19.41
N LEU A 79 -7.82 -6.39 20.54
CA LEU A 79 -6.54 -6.79 21.16
C LEU A 79 -6.53 -8.27 21.58
N GLU A 80 -7.69 -8.79 21.99
CA GLU A 80 -7.92 -10.20 22.34
C GLU A 80 -7.75 -11.16 21.14
N GLU A 81 -7.85 -10.65 19.91
CA GLU A 81 -7.66 -11.43 18.68
C GLU A 81 -6.21 -11.35 18.15
N ALA A 82 -5.36 -10.51 18.74
CA ALA A 82 -4.01 -10.24 18.24
C ALA A 82 -3.17 -11.52 18.07
N ASP A 83 -3.21 -12.43 19.06
CA ASP A 83 -2.45 -13.68 19.02
C ASP A 83 -2.85 -14.58 17.85
N LEU A 84 -4.14 -14.57 17.45
CA LEU A 84 -4.63 -15.32 16.30
C LEU A 84 -4.01 -14.79 15.00
N HIS A 85 -4.07 -13.48 14.80
CA HIS A 85 -3.63 -12.83 13.56
C HIS A 85 -2.10 -12.81 13.44
N LEU A 86 -1.39 -12.44 14.51
CA LEU A 86 0.06 -12.41 14.53
C LEU A 86 0.67 -13.82 14.39
N SER A 87 0.06 -14.83 15.01
CA SER A 87 0.54 -16.21 14.80
C SER A 87 0.33 -16.71 13.36
N ARG A 88 -0.73 -16.27 12.66
CA ARG A 88 -0.94 -16.59 11.22
C ARG A 88 0.20 -16.01 10.38
N LEU A 89 0.44 -14.71 10.51
CA LEU A 89 1.47 -14.00 9.75
C LEU A 89 2.87 -14.59 10.01
N GLN A 90 3.22 -14.89 11.27
CA GLN A 90 4.47 -15.56 11.61
C GLN A 90 4.60 -16.94 10.94
N ARG A 91 3.55 -17.78 11.01
CA ARG A 91 3.53 -19.10 10.35
C ARG A 91 3.62 -19.02 8.82
N TRP A 92 3.22 -17.91 8.22
CA TRP A 92 3.31 -17.67 6.78
C TRP A 92 4.64 -17.03 6.37
N GLY A 93 5.52 -16.71 7.33
CA GLY A 93 6.84 -16.12 7.08
C GLY A 93 6.77 -14.61 6.82
N LEU A 94 5.66 -13.96 7.14
CA LEU A 94 5.41 -12.53 6.98
C LEU A 94 5.62 -11.87 8.34
N THR A 95 6.83 -11.35 8.58
CA THR A 95 7.29 -10.89 9.92
C THR A 95 7.64 -9.40 9.95
N PHE A 96 7.36 -8.68 8.87
CA PHE A 96 7.47 -7.23 8.78
C PHE A 96 6.06 -6.65 8.60
N LEU A 97 5.69 -5.65 9.38
CA LEU A 97 4.36 -5.04 9.34
C LEU A 97 4.49 -3.57 8.93
N ARG A 98 3.86 -3.22 7.80
CA ARG A 98 3.51 -1.84 7.47
C ARG A 98 2.21 -1.52 8.19
N PHE A 99 2.30 -0.85 9.34
CA PHE A 99 1.19 -0.69 10.26
C PHE A 99 0.43 0.60 9.96
N ILE A 100 -0.78 0.45 9.44
CA ILE A 100 -1.64 1.53 8.94
C ILE A 100 -2.18 2.33 10.11
N VAL A 101 -1.92 3.64 10.11
CA VAL A 101 -2.52 4.61 11.03
C VAL A 101 -2.91 5.86 10.25
N THR A 102 -4.20 6.22 10.26
CA THR A 102 -4.67 7.47 9.65
C THR A 102 -4.48 8.63 10.62
N TRP A 103 -4.35 9.86 10.09
CA TRP A 103 -4.31 11.07 10.91
C TRP A 103 -5.61 11.26 11.71
N GLU A 104 -6.75 10.93 11.10
CA GLU A 104 -8.06 10.91 11.75
C GLU A 104 -8.08 10.02 12.98
N ALA A 105 -7.44 8.84 12.93
CA ALA A 105 -7.40 7.93 14.08
C ALA A 105 -6.74 8.57 15.32
N ILE A 106 -5.83 9.53 15.11
CA ILE A 106 -5.09 10.21 16.18
C ILE A 106 -5.79 11.50 16.62
N GLU A 107 -6.41 12.25 15.70
CA GLU A 107 -6.84 13.64 15.93
C GLU A 107 -8.25 13.94 15.34
N HIS A 108 -9.18 12.99 15.40
CA HIS A 108 -10.55 13.15 14.87
C HIS A 108 -11.36 14.26 15.55
N ALA A 109 -11.18 14.47 16.87
CA ALA A 109 -12.02 15.37 17.66
C ALA A 109 -11.81 16.87 17.35
N GLY A 110 -10.71 17.23 16.68
CA GLY A 110 -10.38 18.60 16.32
C GLY A 110 -8.88 18.91 16.42
N PRO A 111 -8.45 20.10 15.99
CA PRO A 111 -7.04 20.49 16.01
C PRO A 111 -6.50 20.50 17.45
N GLY A 112 -5.38 19.81 17.65
CA GLY A 112 -4.67 19.59 18.92
C GLY A 112 -5.27 18.49 19.80
N GLN A 113 -6.37 17.86 19.41
CA GLN A 113 -7.11 16.92 20.26
C GLN A 113 -6.69 15.45 20.06
N ILE A 114 -5.46 15.18 20.48
CA ILE A 114 -4.91 13.97 21.11
C ILE A 114 -5.83 12.78 21.49
N ASP A 115 -6.18 11.79 20.64
CA ASP A 115 -6.75 10.52 21.15
C ASP A 115 -5.70 9.62 21.80
N HIS A 116 -5.36 9.93 23.05
CA HIS A 116 -4.42 9.15 23.86
C HIS A 116 -4.89 7.72 24.18
N LYS A 117 -6.20 7.44 24.13
CA LYS A 117 -6.70 6.08 24.33
C LYS A 117 -6.35 5.21 23.13
N TYR A 118 -6.53 5.74 21.92
CA TYR A 118 -6.07 5.09 20.70
C TYR A 118 -4.56 4.87 20.70
N LEU A 119 -3.75 5.87 21.06
CA LEU A 119 -2.28 5.71 21.14
C LEU A 119 -1.86 4.59 22.10
N LYS A 120 -2.51 4.49 23.28
CA LYS A 120 -2.26 3.41 24.23
C LYS A 120 -2.61 2.04 23.65
N TYR A 121 -3.71 1.96 22.91
CA TYR A 121 -4.15 0.73 22.28
C TYR A 121 -3.18 0.31 21.16
N ILE A 122 -2.71 1.23 20.31
CA ILE A 122 -1.70 0.93 19.27
C ILE A 122 -0.41 0.41 19.90
N ARG A 123 0.04 1.04 20.99
CA ARG A 123 1.20 0.54 21.75
C ARG A 123 1.00 -0.92 22.17
N ALA A 124 -0.16 -1.28 22.71
CA ALA A 124 -0.44 -2.65 23.14
C ALA A 124 -0.41 -3.66 21.96
N VAL A 125 -0.91 -3.28 20.78
CA VAL A 125 -0.83 -4.14 19.58
C VAL A 125 0.62 -4.30 19.11
N VAL A 126 1.41 -3.23 19.12
CA VAL A 126 2.83 -3.27 18.71
C VAL A 126 3.68 -4.07 19.72
N GLU A 127 3.38 -3.96 21.02
CA GLU A 127 3.96 -4.83 22.06
C GLU A 127 3.62 -6.30 21.80
N LYS A 128 2.38 -6.61 21.43
CA LYS A 128 1.99 -7.97 21.01
C LYS A 128 2.73 -8.44 19.76
N ALA A 129 2.93 -7.58 18.77
CA ALA A 129 3.73 -7.93 17.59
C ALA A 129 5.17 -8.32 17.97
N ALA A 130 5.73 -7.73 19.03
CA ALA A 130 7.07 -8.07 19.53
C ALA A 130 7.15 -9.52 20.07
N ASP A 131 6.08 -10.03 20.71
CA ASP A 131 6.01 -11.43 21.20
C ASP A 131 6.18 -12.46 20.06
N TYR A 132 5.82 -12.05 18.83
CA TYR A 132 5.97 -12.82 17.60
C TYR A 132 7.22 -12.47 16.80
N ASN A 133 8.12 -11.66 17.38
CA ASN A 133 9.35 -11.17 16.77
C ASN A 133 9.11 -10.46 15.42
N MET A 134 8.01 -9.71 15.33
CA MET A 134 7.68 -8.92 14.16
C MET A 134 8.26 -7.51 14.29
N GLN A 135 8.84 -7.02 13.20
CA GLN A 135 9.25 -5.63 13.07
C GLN A 135 8.10 -4.82 12.48
N VAL A 136 7.95 -3.59 12.93
CA VAL A 136 6.85 -2.70 12.56
C VAL A 136 7.43 -1.39 12.06
N TYR A 137 6.96 -0.88 10.93
CA TYR A 137 7.04 0.55 10.67
C TYR A 137 5.64 1.14 10.61
N ILE A 138 5.51 2.34 11.15
CA ILE A 138 4.24 3.05 11.20
C ILE A 138 4.05 3.76 9.87
N ASP A 139 2.92 3.52 9.23
CA ASP A 139 2.52 4.13 7.99
C ASP A 139 1.40 5.16 8.23
N PRO A 140 1.70 6.46 8.13
CA PRO A 140 0.69 7.52 8.14
C PRO A 140 -0.15 7.46 6.87
N HIS A 141 -1.18 6.63 6.93
CA HIS A 141 -1.95 6.24 5.77
C HIS A 141 -2.99 7.29 5.39
N GLN A 142 -3.19 7.44 4.09
CA GLN A 142 -4.24 8.24 3.49
C GLN A 142 -4.49 7.75 2.07
N ASP A 143 -5.73 7.82 1.63
CA ASP A 143 -6.09 7.80 0.23
C ASP A 143 -7.02 8.96 -0.04
N VAL A 144 -6.75 9.70 -1.13
CA VAL A 144 -7.53 10.87 -1.56
C VAL A 144 -7.85 11.83 -0.41
N TRP A 145 -6.87 12.08 0.47
CA TRP A 145 -6.92 12.99 1.62
C TRP A 145 -7.75 12.53 2.82
N SER A 146 -9.03 12.15 2.67
CA SER A 146 -9.96 11.99 3.78
C SER A 146 -11.18 11.13 3.44
N ARG A 147 -11.87 10.61 4.47
CA ARG A 147 -13.16 9.90 4.30
C ARG A 147 -14.19 10.74 3.56
N TRP A 148 -14.25 12.03 3.87
CA TRP A 148 -15.19 12.97 3.23
C TRP A 148 -14.74 13.43 1.84
N THR A 149 -13.58 12.99 1.35
CA THR A 149 -13.16 13.16 -0.04
C THR A 149 -13.13 11.82 -0.79
N GLY A 150 -13.75 10.79 -0.22
CA GLY A 150 -13.98 9.48 -0.83
C GLY A 150 -12.89 8.45 -0.55
N GLY A 151 -12.02 8.69 0.44
CA GLY A 151 -10.96 7.76 0.84
C GLY A 151 -10.77 7.69 2.34
N ASP A 152 -9.58 8.05 2.84
CA ASP A 152 -9.22 8.03 4.26
C ASP A 152 -8.00 8.92 4.54
N GLY A 153 -7.62 9.07 5.81
CA GLY A 153 -6.41 9.78 6.20
C GLY A 153 -6.69 10.95 7.14
N ALA A 154 -6.88 12.15 6.59
CA ALA A 154 -7.06 13.38 7.34
C ALA A 154 -8.46 13.48 7.99
N PRO A 155 -8.57 14.04 9.21
CA PRO A 155 -9.85 14.26 9.88
C PRO A 155 -10.68 15.38 9.22
N MET A 156 -12.00 15.36 9.43
CA MET A 156 -12.95 16.28 8.78
C MET A 156 -12.63 17.74 9.02
N TRP A 157 -12.13 18.07 10.21
CA TRP A 157 -11.83 19.45 10.59
C TRP A 157 -10.81 20.11 9.65
N THR A 158 -9.97 19.33 8.95
CA THR A 158 -9.02 19.86 7.95
C THR A 158 -9.73 20.45 6.73
N LEU A 159 -10.88 19.91 6.35
CA LEU A 159 -11.73 20.45 5.29
C LEU A 159 -12.50 21.68 5.81
N GLU A 160 -13.04 21.57 7.01
CA GLU A 160 -13.87 22.61 7.60
C GLU A 160 -13.09 23.89 7.91
N CYS A 161 -11.83 23.77 8.35
CA CYS A 161 -11.02 24.93 8.72
C CYS A 161 -10.68 25.83 7.53
N VAL A 162 -10.69 25.28 6.31
CA VAL A 162 -10.50 26.05 5.07
C VAL A 162 -11.82 26.51 4.44
N GLY A 163 -12.94 26.30 5.15
CA GLY A 163 -14.26 26.78 4.76
C GLY A 163 -15.07 25.82 3.89
N PHE A 164 -14.64 24.57 3.66
CA PHE A 164 -15.47 23.59 2.97
C PHE A 164 -16.68 23.16 3.81
N GLU A 165 -17.78 22.82 3.12
CA GLU A 165 -18.96 22.12 3.63
C GLU A 165 -19.05 20.73 2.96
N PRO A 166 -18.50 19.67 3.60
CA PRO A 166 -18.42 18.34 3.01
C PRO A 166 -19.76 17.73 2.60
N ARG A 167 -20.88 18.11 3.25
CA ARG A 167 -22.22 17.64 2.89
C ARG A 167 -22.64 18.03 1.46
N ASN A 168 -21.99 19.04 0.90
CA ASN A 168 -22.29 19.59 -0.42
C ASN A 168 -21.34 19.09 -1.52
N PHE A 169 -20.44 18.15 -1.23
CA PHE A 169 -19.44 17.71 -2.22
C PHE A 169 -20.01 16.89 -3.37
N GLU A 170 -21.02 16.05 -3.14
CA GLU A 170 -21.69 15.29 -4.21
C GLU A 170 -22.40 16.21 -5.21
N PRO A 171 -23.28 17.16 -4.81
CA PRO A 171 -24.02 17.99 -5.75
C PRO A 171 -23.10 18.93 -6.55
N THR A 172 -21.98 19.35 -5.95
CA THR A 172 -20.95 20.18 -6.60
C THR A 172 -19.88 19.37 -7.32
N LYS A 173 -19.92 18.03 -7.24
CA LYS A 173 -18.86 17.13 -7.75
C LYS A 173 -17.47 17.44 -7.19
N ALA A 174 -17.37 18.08 -6.03
CA ALA A 174 -16.11 18.36 -5.34
C ALA A 174 -15.44 17.09 -4.80
N ALA A 175 -16.23 16.05 -4.49
CA ALA A 175 -15.79 14.69 -4.23
C ALA A 175 -16.93 13.69 -4.50
N LEU A 176 -16.59 12.44 -4.77
CA LEU A 176 -17.53 11.31 -4.81
C LEU A 176 -17.22 10.36 -3.67
N CYS A 177 -18.16 10.22 -2.73
CA CYS A 177 -18.05 9.31 -1.59
C CYS A 177 -19.13 8.22 -1.70
N LEU A 178 -18.85 7.03 -1.17
CA LEU A 178 -19.83 5.94 -1.16
C LEU A 178 -21.05 6.33 -0.31
N GLU A 179 -20.82 7.03 0.79
CA GLU A 179 -21.80 7.51 1.75
C GLU A 179 -22.80 8.49 1.14
N THR A 180 -22.39 9.27 0.14
CA THR A 180 -23.19 10.36 -0.43
C THR A 180 -23.71 10.08 -1.82
N CYS A 181 -23.21 9.06 -2.52
CA CYS A 181 -23.58 8.77 -3.91
C CYS A 181 -25.00 8.22 -4.08
N GLY A 182 -25.70 7.89 -2.98
CA GLY A 182 -27.07 7.36 -3.00
C GLY A 182 -27.18 5.91 -3.48
N LEU A 183 -26.06 5.20 -3.62
CA LEU A 183 -26.01 3.78 -3.98
C LEU A 183 -25.72 2.92 -2.75
N PRO A 184 -26.29 1.71 -2.65
CA PRO A 184 -25.80 0.74 -1.68
C PRO A 184 -24.35 0.35 -2.01
N ALA A 185 -23.56 0.01 -0.99
CA ALA A 185 -22.13 -0.24 -1.14
C ALA A 185 -21.82 -1.25 -2.26
N SER A 186 -22.58 -2.35 -2.37
CA SER A 186 -22.42 -3.38 -3.42
C SER A 186 -22.58 -2.88 -4.87
N LYS A 187 -23.14 -1.68 -5.07
CA LYS A 187 -23.32 -1.04 -6.37
C LYS A 187 -22.37 0.14 -6.60
N PHE A 188 -21.51 0.47 -5.63
CA PHE A 188 -20.53 1.52 -5.79
C PHE A 188 -19.54 1.16 -6.92
N PRO A 189 -19.23 2.07 -7.85
CA PRO A 189 -18.36 1.74 -8.97
C PRO A 189 -16.93 1.38 -8.51
N LYS A 190 -16.42 0.24 -8.97
CA LYS A 190 -15.05 -0.19 -8.67
C LYS A 190 -14.01 0.78 -9.25
N MET A 191 -12.90 0.97 -8.54
CA MET A 191 -11.77 1.82 -8.96
C MET A 191 -12.19 3.25 -9.39
N ILE A 192 -13.26 3.79 -8.78
CA ILE A 192 -13.69 5.18 -9.04
C ILE A 192 -13.10 6.17 -8.04
N TRP A 193 -12.81 5.71 -6.82
CA TRP A 193 -12.27 6.53 -5.74
C TRP A 193 -10.99 7.29 -6.12
N PRO A 194 -10.02 6.76 -6.92
CA PRO A 194 -8.79 7.50 -7.24
C PRO A 194 -9.05 8.77 -8.06
N THR A 195 -10.22 8.88 -8.70
CA THR A 195 -10.59 10.07 -9.46
C THR A 195 -10.78 11.30 -8.58
N ASN A 196 -11.00 11.10 -7.27
CA ASN A 196 -11.12 12.20 -6.32
C ASN A 196 -9.82 12.99 -6.18
N TYR A 197 -8.64 12.41 -6.43
CA TYR A 197 -7.35 13.14 -6.41
C TYR A 197 -7.36 14.40 -7.28
N ALA A 198 -8.11 14.40 -8.39
CA ALA A 198 -8.20 15.53 -9.30
C ALA A 198 -9.38 16.48 -9.02
N LYS A 199 -10.30 16.12 -8.11
CA LYS A 199 -11.49 16.92 -7.80
C LYS A 199 -11.18 18.00 -6.77
N LEU A 200 -12.05 19.01 -6.72
CA LEU A 200 -11.86 20.26 -5.98
C LEU A 200 -11.34 20.03 -4.55
N ALA A 201 -12.03 19.18 -3.76
CA ALA A 201 -11.76 19.07 -2.33
C ALA A 201 -10.36 18.48 -2.07
N CYS A 202 -10.09 17.28 -2.59
CA CYS A 202 -8.80 16.61 -2.41
C CYS A 202 -7.64 17.41 -3.03
N ALA A 203 -7.80 17.88 -4.28
CA ALA A 203 -6.73 18.62 -4.96
C ALA A 203 -6.40 19.94 -4.25
N THR A 204 -7.41 20.63 -3.72
CA THR A 204 -7.22 21.84 -2.92
C THR A 204 -6.43 21.53 -1.65
N MET A 205 -6.86 20.52 -0.88
CA MET A 205 -6.22 20.20 0.40
C MET A 205 -4.75 19.81 0.26
N PHE A 206 -4.39 18.99 -0.73
CA PHE A 206 -2.99 18.68 -1.01
C PHE A 206 -2.21 19.93 -1.42
N THR A 207 -2.78 20.80 -2.25
CA THR A 207 -2.12 22.04 -2.66
C THR A 207 -1.84 22.96 -1.46
N LEU A 208 -2.79 23.05 -0.51
CA LEU A 208 -2.64 23.83 0.72
C LEU A 208 -1.61 23.21 1.66
N PHE A 209 -1.64 21.88 1.86
CA PHE A 209 -0.71 21.16 2.73
C PHE A 209 0.74 21.30 2.28
N TRP A 210 1.00 21.22 0.99
CA TRP A 210 2.37 21.27 0.45
C TRP A 210 2.84 22.70 0.15
N ALA A 211 1.97 23.53 -0.40
CA ALA A 211 2.36 24.80 -1.02
C ALA A 211 1.41 25.96 -0.67
N GLY A 212 0.64 25.85 0.41
CA GLY A 212 -0.29 26.90 0.86
C GLY A 212 0.39 28.26 1.00
N LYS A 213 1.64 28.34 1.47
CA LYS A 213 2.36 29.62 1.59
C LYS A 213 2.63 30.29 0.23
N LYS A 214 2.83 29.48 -0.81
CA LYS A 214 3.11 29.96 -2.18
C LYS A 214 1.83 30.30 -2.93
N TYR A 215 0.83 29.42 -2.89
CA TYR A 215 -0.37 29.51 -3.73
C TYR A 215 -1.62 29.99 -2.99
N ALA A 216 -1.63 30.00 -1.66
CA ALA A 216 -2.72 30.55 -0.87
C ALA A 216 -2.20 31.46 0.26
N PRO A 217 -1.36 32.49 -0.04
CA PRO A 217 -0.74 33.34 0.97
C PRO A 217 -1.71 34.15 1.84
N LYS A 218 -2.99 34.28 1.44
CA LYS A 218 -4.04 34.93 2.23
C LYS A 218 -4.85 33.96 3.10
N CYS A 219 -4.62 32.66 2.97
CA CYS A 219 -5.36 31.65 3.72
C CYS A 219 -4.70 31.39 5.09
N TYR A 220 -5.42 31.73 6.15
CA TYR A 220 -5.02 31.57 7.55
C TYR A 220 -6.14 30.89 8.33
N VAL A 221 -5.75 30.08 9.31
CA VAL A 221 -6.63 29.48 10.31
C VAL A 221 -6.04 29.82 11.66
N ASP A 222 -6.84 30.42 12.55
CA ASP A 222 -6.40 30.88 13.87
C ASP A 222 -5.10 31.72 13.82
N ASP A 223 -5.03 32.66 12.87
CA ASP A 223 -3.86 33.52 12.57
C ASP A 223 -2.58 32.76 12.15
N VAL A 224 -2.68 31.46 11.90
CA VAL A 224 -1.58 30.62 11.39
C VAL A 224 -1.77 30.40 9.89
N GLN A 225 -0.70 30.57 9.12
CA GLN A 225 -0.73 30.33 7.69
C GLN A 225 -1.09 28.86 7.42
N ILE A 226 -2.05 28.60 6.51
CA ILE A 226 -2.68 27.28 6.34
C ILE A 226 -1.71 26.10 6.14
N GLN A 227 -0.60 26.30 5.43
CA GLN A 227 0.42 25.26 5.24
C GLN A 227 1.07 24.89 6.57
N GLU A 228 1.43 25.89 7.37
CA GLU A 228 2.00 25.68 8.71
C GLU A 228 0.97 25.04 9.64
N PHE A 229 -0.29 25.48 9.59
CA PHE A 229 -1.38 24.92 10.38
C PHE A 229 -1.53 23.41 10.10
N LEU A 230 -1.77 23.03 8.84
CA LEU A 230 -1.97 21.61 8.50
C LEU A 230 -0.72 20.75 8.76
N GLN A 231 0.48 21.23 8.39
CA GLN A 231 1.71 20.46 8.59
C GLN A 231 2.07 20.31 10.06
N SER A 232 1.89 21.35 10.89
CA SER A 232 2.22 21.27 12.33
C SER A 232 1.32 20.28 13.05
N HIS A 233 0.00 20.32 12.82
CA HIS A 233 -0.94 19.37 13.42
C HIS A 233 -0.66 17.91 12.98
N TYR A 234 -0.42 17.69 11.69
CA TYR A 234 -0.04 16.36 11.19
C TYR A 234 1.24 15.84 11.87
N LEU A 235 2.27 16.69 11.96
CA LEU A 235 3.54 16.33 12.60
C LEU A 235 3.43 16.14 14.10
N ASP A 236 2.60 16.92 14.79
CA ASP A 236 2.38 16.82 16.22
C ASP A 236 1.59 15.53 16.55
N SER A 237 0.62 15.15 15.72
CA SER A 237 -0.09 13.87 15.81
C SER A 237 0.86 12.67 15.68
N LEU A 238 1.72 12.67 14.67
CA LEU A 238 2.70 11.59 14.49
C LEU A 238 3.80 11.61 15.55
N ALA A 239 4.20 12.78 16.05
CA ALA A 239 5.10 12.90 17.19
C ALA A 239 4.48 12.31 18.47
N ALA A 240 3.19 12.55 18.73
CA ALA A 240 2.49 11.96 19.88
C ALA A 240 2.45 10.43 19.79
N LEU A 241 2.18 9.88 18.60
CA LEU A 241 2.27 8.43 18.37
C LEU A 241 3.70 7.89 18.55
N ALA A 242 4.70 8.60 18.04
CA ALA A 242 6.11 8.21 18.21
C ALA A 242 6.52 8.20 19.69
N GLU A 243 6.09 9.17 20.50
CA GLU A 243 6.32 9.17 21.95
C GLU A 243 5.60 8.02 22.65
N ALA A 244 4.37 7.69 22.25
CA ALA A 244 3.65 6.54 22.80
C ALA A 244 4.34 5.20 22.50
N LEU A 245 5.00 5.09 21.35
CA LEU A 245 5.73 3.89 20.92
C LEU A 245 7.20 3.86 21.36
N LYS A 246 7.68 4.91 22.02
CA LYS A 246 9.07 5.03 22.45
C LYS A 246 9.50 3.85 23.33
N GLY A 247 10.74 3.42 23.10
CA GLY A 247 11.38 2.31 23.81
C GLY A 247 11.02 0.92 23.28
N LEU A 248 10.11 0.78 22.32
CA LEU A 248 9.82 -0.50 21.68
C LEU A 248 10.90 -0.82 20.62
N PRO A 249 11.69 -1.89 20.80
CA PRO A 249 12.81 -2.20 19.90
C PRO A 249 12.36 -2.75 18.54
N ASN A 250 11.10 -3.17 18.43
CA ASN A 250 10.52 -3.69 17.20
C ASN A 250 9.86 -2.63 16.33
N VAL A 251 9.93 -1.34 16.71
CA VAL A 251 9.54 -0.22 15.85
C VAL A 251 10.75 0.18 14.99
N ALA A 252 10.75 -0.29 13.75
CA ALA A 252 11.80 -0.07 12.76
C ALA A 252 11.85 1.38 12.26
N GLY A 253 10.70 2.05 12.15
CA GLY A 253 10.64 3.41 11.62
C GLY A 253 9.23 3.94 11.36
N TYR A 254 9.18 5.05 10.62
CA TYR A 254 7.95 5.79 10.31
C TYR A 254 7.95 6.24 8.84
N GLY A 255 6.80 6.16 8.19
CA GLY A 255 6.55 6.70 6.85
C GLY A 255 6.32 8.21 6.88
N THR A 256 6.69 8.93 5.82
CA THR A 256 6.43 10.38 5.73
C THR A 256 4.95 10.72 5.50
N MET A 257 4.31 9.97 4.60
CA MET A 257 2.90 10.02 4.20
C MET A 257 2.71 8.94 3.12
N ASN A 258 1.65 8.13 3.20
CA ASN A 258 1.28 7.19 2.15
C ASN A 258 0.95 7.92 0.84
N GLU A 259 1.49 7.48 -0.29
CA GLU A 259 1.17 7.95 -1.65
C GLU A 259 0.87 9.47 -1.75
N PRO A 260 1.81 10.36 -1.36
CA PRO A 260 1.51 11.78 -1.28
C PRO A 260 1.09 12.31 -2.65
N SER A 261 -0.02 13.04 -2.74
CA SER A 261 -0.45 13.68 -3.98
C SER A 261 0.05 15.12 -4.08
N ASN A 262 0.40 15.56 -5.28
CA ASN A 262 0.79 16.95 -5.55
C ASN A 262 -0.40 17.91 -5.68
N GLY A 263 -1.65 17.42 -5.62
CA GLY A 263 -2.83 18.24 -5.87
C GLY A 263 -2.76 18.91 -7.25
N TRP A 264 -2.85 20.25 -7.29
CA TRP A 264 -2.66 21.01 -8.53
C TRP A 264 -1.24 21.58 -8.71
N ILE A 265 -0.32 21.31 -7.78
CA ILE A 265 1.07 21.78 -7.89
C ILE A 265 1.72 21.18 -9.14
N GLY A 266 2.23 22.03 -10.01
CA GLY A 266 2.79 21.65 -11.30
C GLY A 266 1.76 21.54 -12.44
N ALA A 267 0.47 21.81 -12.20
CA ALA A 267 -0.56 21.76 -13.24
C ALA A 267 -0.28 22.80 -14.34
N LYS A 268 -0.10 22.31 -15.58
CA LYS A 268 0.17 23.12 -16.79
C LYS A 268 -1.11 23.62 -17.48
N ASN A 269 -2.26 23.05 -17.14
CA ASN A 269 -3.55 23.36 -17.76
C ASN A 269 -4.66 23.25 -16.72
N LEU A 270 -5.49 24.29 -16.63
CA LEU A 270 -6.61 24.38 -15.68
C LEU A 270 -7.99 24.22 -16.33
N VAL A 271 -8.06 24.05 -17.66
CA VAL A 271 -9.32 23.90 -18.42
C VAL A 271 -9.55 22.48 -18.94
N SER A 272 -8.57 21.57 -18.78
CA SER A 272 -8.73 20.14 -19.07
C SER A 272 -8.73 19.29 -17.80
N SER A 273 -9.47 18.18 -17.82
CA SER A 273 -9.40 17.16 -16.78
C SER A 273 -8.01 16.52 -16.70
N GLY A 274 -7.48 16.36 -15.49
CA GLY A 274 -6.16 15.76 -15.23
C GLY A 274 -6.27 14.44 -14.46
N GLY A 275 -5.14 13.74 -14.31
CA GLY A 275 -5.04 12.50 -13.52
C GLY A 275 -5.80 11.31 -14.11
N PHE A 276 -6.08 10.32 -13.25
CA PHE A 276 -6.93 9.18 -13.60
C PHE A 276 -8.40 9.61 -13.74
N ARG A 277 -9.05 9.21 -14.84
CA ARG A 277 -10.40 9.68 -15.20
C ARG A 277 -11.36 8.51 -15.36
N ASN A 278 -12.42 8.52 -14.57
CA ASN A 278 -13.55 7.59 -14.61
C ASN A 278 -14.78 8.27 -14.01
N GLY A 279 -15.94 8.21 -14.66
CA GLY A 279 -17.11 9.03 -14.27
C GLY A 279 -16.89 10.51 -14.53
N HIS A 280 -17.55 11.39 -13.76
CA HIS A 280 -17.41 12.85 -13.89
C HIS A 280 -15.97 13.28 -13.58
N ALA A 281 -15.29 13.89 -14.54
CA ALA A 281 -13.93 14.38 -14.41
C ALA A 281 -13.89 15.88 -14.76
N PRO A 282 -14.26 16.77 -13.82
CA PRO A 282 -14.18 18.21 -14.07
C PRO A 282 -12.73 18.65 -14.27
N SER A 283 -12.51 19.66 -15.13
CA SER A 283 -11.25 20.40 -15.16
C SER A 283 -11.08 21.19 -13.85
N PRO A 284 -9.88 21.67 -13.49
CA PRO A 284 -9.71 22.57 -12.35
C PRO A 284 -10.65 23.78 -12.38
N LEU A 285 -10.82 24.45 -13.54
CA LEU A 285 -11.77 25.56 -13.71
C LEU A 285 -13.20 25.12 -13.39
N SER A 286 -13.67 24.05 -14.03
CA SER A 286 -15.05 23.59 -13.83
C SER A 286 -15.27 23.06 -12.41
N ALA A 287 -14.26 22.46 -11.79
CA ALA A 287 -14.32 22.03 -10.39
C ALA A 287 -14.45 23.22 -9.44
N MET A 288 -13.68 24.29 -9.65
CA MET A 288 -13.78 25.53 -8.87
C MET A 288 -15.14 26.22 -9.07
N ALA A 289 -15.62 26.32 -10.31
CA ALA A 289 -16.92 26.91 -10.63
C ALA A 289 -18.11 26.12 -10.06
N LEU A 290 -18.10 24.79 -10.18
CA LEU A 290 -19.11 23.93 -9.56
C LEU A 290 -19.09 24.05 -8.04
N GLY A 291 -17.90 24.20 -7.44
CA GLY A 291 -17.75 24.46 -6.00
C GLY A 291 -18.41 25.76 -5.55
N GLU A 292 -18.46 26.77 -6.41
CA GLU A 292 -19.20 28.03 -6.19
C GLU A 292 -20.68 27.94 -6.60
N GLY A 293 -21.18 26.75 -6.93
CA GLY A 293 -22.57 26.53 -7.30
C GLY A 293 -22.93 26.97 -8.72
N ILE A 294 -21.92 27.23 -9.56
CA ILE A 294 -22.09 27.63 -10.96
C ILE A 294 -22.17 26.37 -11.83
N ALA A 295 -23.22 26.25 -12.64
CA ALA A 295 -23.41 25.11 -13.53
C ALA A 295 -22.29 25.00 -14.58
N GLN A 296 -21.87 23.77 -14.90
CA GLN A 296 -20.77 23.48 -15.83
C GLN A 296 -21.08 22.27 -16.71
N ASP A 297 -20.50 22.27 -17.91
CA ASP A 297 -20.44 21.09 -18.77
C ASP A 297 -19.22 20.24 -18.38
N VAL A 298 -19.47 19.04 -17.88
CA VAL A 298 -18.44 18.17 -17.30
C VAL A 298 -18.24 16.94 -18.17
N GLU A 299 -16.97 16.61 -18.43
CA GLU A 299 -16.61 15.36 -19.11
C GLU A 299 -16.95 14.14 -18.23
N VAL A 300 -17.57 13.13 -18.85
CA VAL A 300 -17.82 11.82 -18.22
C VAL A 300 -16.98 10.76 -18.93
N TRP A 301 -16.08 10.12 -18.20
CA TRP A 301 -15.15 9.12 -18.68
C TRP A 301 -15.58 7.70 -18.32
N GLY A 302 -15.10 6.71 -19.06
CA GLY A 302 -15.29 5.29 -18.74
C GLY A 302 -13.95 4.63 -18.40
N ALA A 303 -13.98 3.62 -17.52
CA ALA A 303 -12.81 2.81 -17.15
C ALA A 303 -12.37 1.79 -18.22
N GLY A 304 -12.92 1.86 -19.45
CA GLY A 304 -12.59 0.92 -20.51
C GLY A 304 -11.23 1.20 -21.12
N ILE A 305 -10.54 0.13 -21.54
CA ILE A 305 -9.24 0.23 -22.23
C ILE A 305 -9.35 1.03 -23.54
N MET A 306 -10.54 1.05 -24.15
CA MET A 306 -10.83 1.79 -25.38
C MET A 306 -10.87 3.31 -25.14
N GLU A 307 -11.46 3.77 -24.06
CA GLU A 307 -11.48 5.18 -23.64
C GLU A 307 -10.07 5.65 -23.28
N MET A 308 -9.30 4.82 -22.56
CA MET A 308 -7.90 5.07 -22.25
C MET A 308 -7.06 5.23 -23.53
N MET A 309 -7.26 4.36 -24.53
CA MET A 309 -6.53 4.43 -25.80
C MET A 309 -6.99 5.59 -26.71
N ARG A 310 -8.29 5.91 -26.76
CA ARG A 310 -8.84 6.96 -27.63
C ARG A 310 -8.58 8.37 -27.10
N GLY A 311 -8.34 8.52 -25.80
CA GLY A 311 -8.07 9.81 -25.17
C GLY A 311 -9.23 10.80 -25.27
N LYS A 312 -10.48 10.32 -25.34
CA LYS A 312 -11.69 11.15 -25.46
C LYS A 312 -12.74 10.76 -24.41
N PRO A 313 -13.51 11.71 -23.87
CA PRO A 313 -14.57 11.40 -22.93
C PRO A 313 -15.70 10.60 -23.60
N LYS A 314 -16.43 9.82 -22.80
CA LYS A 314 -17.59 9.05 -23.27
C LYS A 314 -18.75 9.95 -23.65
N ARG A 315 -18.95 11.01 -22.86
CA ARG A 315 -19.93 12.08 -23.10
C ARG A 315 -19.55 13.34 -22.31
N VAL A 316 -20.24 14.43 -22.59
CA VAL A 316 -20.25 15.64 -21.76
C VAL A 316 -21.64 15.74 -21.15
N GLU A 317 -21.72 16.10 -19.87
CA GLU A 317 -22.95 16.19 -19.10
C GLU A 317 -23.05 17.56 -18.41
N HIS A 318 -24.20 18.22 -18.54
CA HIS A 318 -24.46 19.49 -17.87
C HIS A 318 -24.77 19.21 -16.39
N VAL A 319 -23.92 19.71 -15.50
CA VAL A 319 -24.05 19.58 -14.05
C VAL A 319 -24.43 20.94 -13.47
N ASP A 320 -25.58 20.99 -12.80
CA ASP A 320 -26.09 22.20 -12.14
C ASP A 320 -26.23 21.94 -10.62
N PRO A 321 -25.35 22.53 -9.78
CA PRO A 321 -25.47 22.46 -8.33
C PRO A 321 -26.66 23.25 -7.76
N LYS A 322 -27.40 24.02 -8.60
CA LYS A 322 -28.55 24.86 -8.20
C LYS A 322 -28.22 25.86 -7.11
N GLY A 323 -27.03 26.45 -7.17
CA GLY A 323 -26.53 27.39 -6.17
C GLY A 323 -26.06 26.76 -4.86
N VAL A 324 -26.10 25.43 -4.71
CA VAL A 324 -25.43 24.74 -3.61
C VAL A 324 -23.92 24.91 -3.79
N ARG A 325 -23.24 25.35 -2.72
CA ARG A 325 -21.80 25.61 -2.72
C ARG A 325 -21.07 24.52 -1.93
N ALA A 326 -19.86 24.17 -2.36
CA ALA A 326 -18.95 23.30 -1.63
C ALA A 326 -18.38 23.99 -0.38
N TRP A 327 -18.65 25.29 -0.22
CA TRP A 327 -18.15 26.16 0.84
C TRP A 327 -19.25 26.49 1.84
N LYS A 328 -18.87 26.69 3.10
CA LYS A 328 -19.76 27.16 4.18
C LYS A 328 -20.29 28.56 3.88
N ASP A 329 -21.41 28.92 4.50
CA ASP A 329 -21.94 30.28 4.44
C ASP A 329 -20.90 31.29 4.95
N GLY A 330 -20.64 32.32 4.13
CA GLY A 330 -19.61 33.33 4.41
C GLY A 330 -18.18 32.94 4.02
N ALA A 331 -17.93 31.69 3.60
CA ALA A 331 -16.66 31.29 2.99
C ALA A 331 -16.71 31.43 1.46
N SER A 332 -15.56 31.69 0.84
CA SER A 332 -15.38 31.77 -0.62
C SER A 332 -14.33 30.79 -1.12
N CYS A 333 -14.39 30.50 -2.42
CA CYS A 333 -13.36 29.73 -3.09
C CYS A 333 -11.99 30.38 -2.91
N ILE A 334 -11.10 29.66 -2.22
CA ILE A 334 -9.72 30.10 -1.97
C ILE A 334 -9.05 30.51 -3.27
N TRP A 335 -9.26 29.79 -4.36
CA TRP A 335 -8.62 30.07 -5.65
C TRP A 335 -9.22 31.28 -6.37
N GLU A 336 -10.50 31.61 -6.14
CA GLU A 336 -11.09 32.86 -6.61
C GLU A 336 -10.51 34.07 -5.83
N GLU A 337 -10.38 33.96 -4.51
CA GLU A 337 -9.78 35.01 -3.66
C GLU A 337 -8.31 35.34 -4.02
N HIS A 338 -7.62 34.36 -4.61
CA HIS A 338 -6.25 34.49 -5.12
C HIS A 338 -6.21 34.88 -6.60
N GLY A 339 -7.37 35.08 -7.24
CA GLY A 339 -7.52 35.51 -8.62
C GLY A 339 -6.98 34.49 -9.62
N VAL A 340 -7.09 33.20 -9.31
CA VAL A 340 -6.75 32.11 -10.24
C VAL A 340 -7.78 32.04 -11.36
N TRP A 341 -9.04 32.21 -10.99
CA TRP A 341 -10.20 32.23 -11.87
C TRP A 341 -11.21 33.30 -11.41
N GLY A 342 -12.22 33.55 -12.23
CA GLY A 342 -13.37 34.38 -11.88
C GLY A 342 -14.43 34.28 -12.98
N VAL A 343 -15.46 35.12 -12.92
CA VAL A 343 -16.49 35.21 -13.96
C VAL A 343 -16.26 36.40 -14.90
N ASP A 344 -16.59 36.23 -16.18
CA ASP A 344 -16.59 37.33 -17.15
C ASP A 344 -17.85 38.22 -17.03
N ALA A 345 -17.99 39.20 -17.93
CA ALA A 345 -19.14 40.11 -17.92
C ALA A 345 -20.48 39.43 -18.23
N GLN A 346 -20.44 38.20 -18.78
CA GLN A 346 -21.59 37.35 -19.10
C GLN A 346 -21.84 36.31 -17.99
N GLY A 347 -21.08 36.33 -16.90
CA GLY A 347 -21.18 35.38 -15.80
C GLY A 347 -20.55 34.01 -16.09
N GLN A 348 -19.75 33.88 -17.16
CA GLN A 348 -19.07 32.62 -17.50
C GLN A 348 -17.73 32.49 -16.77
N PRO A 349 -17.44 31.32 -16.17
CA PRO A 349 -16.14 31.09 -15.54
C PRO A 349 -14.97 31.14 -16.53
N GLN A 350 -13.90 31.82 -16.15
CA GLN A 350 -12.66 31.92 -16.92
C GLN A 350 -11.43 31.86 -16.01
N ILE A 351 -10.35 31.29 -16.54
CA ILE A 351 -9.04 31.31 -15.88
C ILE A 351 -8.40 32.69 -16.06
N LEU A 352 -7.98 33.29 -14.95
CA LEU A 352 -7.30 34.59 -14.92
C LEU A 352 -5.77 34.43 -14.85
N LYS A 353 -5.29 33.30 -14.30
CA LYS A 353 -3.86 32.96 -14.17
C LYS A 353 -3.61 31.51 -14.62
N PRO A 354 -3.39 31.26 -15.92
CA PRO A 354 -3.27 29.90 -16.46
C PRO A 354 -2.08 29.11 -15.90
N ASP A 355 -0.97 29.79 -15.62
CA ASP A 355 0.26 29.17 -15.13
C ASP A 355 0.38 29.23 -13.60
N TYR A 356 -0.73 29.49 -12.87
CA TYR A 356 -0.67 29.79 -11.44
C TYR A 356 0.04 28.71 -10.62
N PHE A 357 -0.17 27.43 -10.95
CA PHE A 357 0.46 26.31 -10.27
C PHE A 357 1.65 25.70 -11.03
N ALA A 358 1.97 26.19 -12.22
CA ALA A 358 2.97 25.60 -13.10
C ALA A 358 4.41 25.99 -12.73
N GLY A 359 5.39 25.41 -13.44
CA GLY A 359 6.79 25.86 -13.42
C GLY A 359 7.55 25.53 -12.13
N VAL A 360 7.18 24.43 -11.46
CA VAL A 360 7.77 24.01 -10.18
C VAL A 360 8.03 22.51 -10.16
N ASP A 361 9.01 22.09 -9.35
CA ASP A 361 9.28 20.69 -9.06
C ASP A 361 8.69 20.28 -7.71
N PHE A 362 7.67 19.43 -7.71
CA PHE A 362 6.96 19.04 -6.49
C PHE A 362 7.89 18.37 -5.46
N GLY A 363 8.72 17.43 -5.91
CA GLY A 363 9.61 16.64 -5.07
C GLY A 363 10.63 17.51 -4.34
N THR A 364 11.30 18.41 -5.06
CA THR A 364 12.39 19.23 -4.53
C THR A 364 11.89 20.46 -3.78
N GLU A 365 10.88 21.16 -4.30
CA GLU A 365 10.44 22.45 -3.73
C GLU A 365 9.48 22.31 -2.56
N PHE A 366 8.73 21.21 -2.44
CA PHE A 366 7.67 21.08 -1.42
C PHE A 366 7.75 19.81 -0.58
N PHE A 367 7.87 18.64 -1.23
CA PHE A 367 7.95 17.38 -0.50
C PHE A 367 9.22 17.29 0.35
N LEU A 368 10.40 17.50 -0.23
CA LEU A 368 11.68 17.35 0.49
C LEU A 368 11.82 18.29 1.70
N PRO A 369 11.42 19.59 1.64
CA PRO A 369 11.37 20.44 2.83
C PRO A 369 10.48 19.90 3.96
N PHE A 370 9.31 19.36 3.63
CA PHE A 370 8.44 18.71 4.61
C PHE A 370 9.10 17.44 5.17
N ALA A 371 9.64 16.57 4.32
CA ALA A 371 10.27 15.33 4.73
C ALA A 371 11.47 15.57 5.67
N ARG A 372 12.26 16.63 5.45
CA ARG A 372 13.31 17.09 6.40
C ARG A 372 12.73 17.44 7.76
N ARG A 373 11.63 18.21 7.79
CA ARG A 373 10.96 18.63 9.03
C ARG A 373 10.37 17.42 9.77
N PHE A 374 9.71 16.52 9.04
CA PHE A 374 9.20 15.24 9.55
C PHE A 374 10.32 14.44 10.20
N THR A 375 11.41 14.22 9.46
CA THR A 375 12.56 13.43 9.90
C THR A 375 13.15 13.99 11.19
N LYS A 376 13.41 15.31 11.22
CA LYS A 376 13.92 15.98 12.42
C LYS A 376 12.99 15.79 13.62
N ARG A 377 11.67 15.88 13.42
CA ARG A 377 10.69 15.73 14.50
C ARG A 377 10.68 14.30 15.04
N ILE A 378 10.55 13.30 14.17
CA ILE A 378 10.52 11.88 14.56
C ILE A 378 11.85 11.43 15.18
N GLN A 379 12.99 11.77 14.58
CA GLN A 379 14.29 11.33 15.09
C GLN A 379 14.73 12.08 16.36
N SER A 380 14.10 13.21 16.70
CA SER A 380 14.28 13.81 18.04
C SER A 380 13.69 12.94 19.16
N ILE A 381 12.72 12.09 18.83
CA ILE A 381 12.01 11.18 19.75
C ILE A 381 12.62 9.77 19.69
N SER A 382 12.86 9.28 18.47
CA SER A 382 13.44 7.97 18.17
C SER A 382 14.65 8.11 17.23
N PRO A 383 15.87 8.36 17.77
CA PRO A 383 17.05 8.70 16.97
C PRO A 383 17.52 7.64 15.96
N LYS A 384 17.07 6.39 16.14
CA LYS A 384 17.43 5.27 15.25
C LYS A 384 16.30 4.87 14.31
N ALA A 385 15.17 5.59 14.33
CA ALA A 385 14.06 5.32 13.43
C ALA A 385 14.49 5.53 11.97
N MET A 386 14.28 4.51 11.15
CA MET A 386 14.34 4.65 9.71
C MET A 386 13.15 5.49 9.21
N ILE A 387 13.38 6.25 8.15
CA ILE A 387 12.35 7.09 7.54
C ILE A 387 11.98 6.48 6.20
N PHE A 388 10.76 5.95 6.11
CA PHE A 388 10.22 5.34 4.91
C PHE A 388 9.65 6.44 4.03
N THR A 389 10.32 6.71 2.92
CA THR A 389 9.99 7.82 2.03
C THR A 389 9.28 7.30 0.80
N GLU A 390 8.12 7.87 0.54
CA GLU A 390 7.30 7.62 -0.64
C GLU A 390 7.13 8.91 -1.43
N MET A 391 6.87 8.78 -2.73
CA MET A 391 6.55 9.86 -3.66
C MET A 391 5.33 9.43 -4.47
N PRO A 392 4.55 10.38 -5.05
CA PRO A 392 3.50 10.00 -5.98
C PRO A 392 4.06 9.09 -7.08
N PRO A 393 3.30 8.10 -7.58
CA PRO A 393 3.78 7.14 -8.57
C PRO A 393 4.46 7.83 -9.77
N THR A 394 5.78 7.73 -9.87
CA THR A 394 6.57 8.40 -10.92
C THR A 394 6.38 7.77 -12.30
N GLU A 395 5.77 6.58 -12.34
CA GLU A 395 5.42 5.88 -13.58
C GLU A 395 4.22 6.54 -14.29
N ILE A 396 3.46 7.37 -13.58
CA ILE A 396 2.24 8.03 -14.06
C ILE A 396 2.44 9.56 -13.94
N GLY A 397 3.07 10.17 -14.94
CA GLY A 397 3.17 11.63 -15.09
C GLY A 397 4.59 12.18 -15.18
N ASP A 398 4.71 13.50 -15.15
CA ASP A 398 5.99 14.24 -15.31
C ASP A 398 6.73 14.48 -13.98
N LEU A 399 6.38 13.76 -12.91
CA LEU A 399 6.96 13.97 -11.59
C LEU A 399 8.37 13.39 -11.49
N VAL A 400 9.30 14.20 -10.98
CA VAL A 400 10.70 13.80 -10.79
C VAL A 400 10.90 13.36 -9.34
N PHE A 401 11.53 12.19 -9.15
CA PHE A 401 11.98 11.76 -7.83
C PHE A 401 13.17 12.64 -7.40
N PRO A 402 13.08 13.35 -6.25
CA PRO A 402 14.12 14.30 -5.85
C PRO A 402 15.41 13.60 -5.43
N ASP A 403 16.55 14.29 -5.56
CA ASP A 403 17.79 13.85 -4.94
C ASP A 403 17.73 14.10 -3.41
N ILE A 404 17.83 13.03 -2.62
CA ILE A 404 17.74 13.00 -1.16
C ILE A 404 19.11 12.60 -0.59
N SER A 405 19.79 13.54 0.05
CA SER A 405 21.07 13.30 0.72
C SER A 405 20.89 12.65 2.11
N LYS A 406 21.97 12.15 2.71
CA LYS A 406 21.97 11.63 4.09
C LYS A 406 21.74 12.74 5.12
N GLU A 407 22.07 13.98 4.77
CA GLU A 407 21.82 15.16 5.57
C GLU A 407 20.35 15.58 5.54
N ASP A 408 19.66 15.32 4.43
CA ASP A 408 18.23 15.63 4.27
C ASP A 408 17.35 14.69 5.08
N ILE A 409 17.57 13.39 4.90
CA ILE A 409 16.82 12.32 5.56
C ILE A 409 17.82 11.26 6.02
N PRO A 410 18.37 11.37 7.25
CA PRO A 410 19.18 10.32 7.84
C PRO A 410 18.37 9.03 7.95
N LEU A 411 19.01 7.88 7.70
CA LEU A 411 18.37 6.57 7.74
C LEU A 411 17.15 6.44 6.80
N SER A 412 17.22 7.07 5.63
CA SER A 412 16.18 7.00 4.62
C SER A 412 16.03 5.60 4.03
N VAL A 413 14.80 5.26 3.70
CA VAL A 413 14.41 4.02 3.02
C VAL A 413 13.54 4.41 1.84
N ASN A 414 13.86 3.88 0.67
CA ASN A 414 12.98 3.98 -0.50
C ASN A 414 11.79 3.04 -0.27
N ALA A 415 10.58 3.60 -0.09
CA ALA A 415 9.37 2.86 0.28
C ALA A 415 8.29 2.84 -0.83
N MET A 416 8.66 3.20 -2.07
CA MET A 416 7.76 3.29 -3.23
C MET A 416 6.94 2.02 -3.47
N HIS A 417 5.77 2.19 -4.09
CA HIS A 417 4.84 1.11 -4.40
C HIS A 417 5.04 0.56 -5.80
N TRP A 418 4.55 -0.66 -6.03
CA TRP A 418 4.49 -1.24 -7.37
C TRP A 418 3.33 -2.22 -7.49
N TYR A 419 2.52 -2.07 -8.54
CA TYR A 419 1.43 -2.97 -8.88
C TYR A 419 1.47 -3.31 -10.37
N ASP A 420 1.08 -4.53 -10.73
CA ASP A 420 0.68 -4.83 -12.10
C ASP A 420 -0.67 -4.16 -12.38
N LEU A 421 -0.61 -2.98 -12.99
CA LEU A 421 -1.77 -2.13 -13.27
C LEU A 421 -2.81 -2.84 -14.16
N ILE A 422 -2.42 -3.70 -15.10
CA ILE A 422 -3.40 -4.43 -15.93
C ILE A 422 -4.23 -5.36 -15.05
N THR A 423 -3.56 -6.15 -14.20
CA THR A 423 -4.24 -7.09 -13.30
C THR A 423 -5.08 -6.34 -12.26
N LEU A 424 -4.56 -5.25 -11.70
CA LEU A 424 -5.26 -4.43 -10.70
C LEU A 424 -6.55 -3.82 -11.27
N PHE A 425 -6.48 -3.12 -12.41
CA PHE A 425 -7.64 -2.43 -12.97
C PHE A 425 -8.67 -3.37 -13.61
N THR A 426 -8.22 -4.46 -14.24
CA THR A 426 -9.15 -5.40 -14.91
C THR A 426 -9.67 -6.49 -13.99
N THR A 427 -9.10 -6.65 -12.80
CA THR A 427 -9.36 -7.78 -11.89
C THR A 427 -9.26 -9.14 -12.62
N THR A 428 -8.31 -9.25 -13.54
CA THR A 428 -8.12 -10.44 -14.37
C THR A 428 -6.63 -10.63 -14.61
N TRP A 429 -6.10 -11.81 -14.26
CA TRP A 429 -4.72 -12.18 -14.55
C TRP A 429 -4.59 -12.72 -15.98
N ARG A 430 -3.57 -12.25 -16.71
CA ARG A 430 -3.21 -12.74 -18.05
C ARG A 430 -1.72 -13.01 -18.12
N SER A 431 -1.32 -14.27 -17.96
CA SER A 431 0.09 -14.68 -17.93
C SER A 431 0.90 -14.47 -19.22
N TYR A 432 0.27 -13.93 -20.26
CA TYR A 432 0.84 -13.68 -21.58
C TYR A 432 0.71 -12.22 -22.03
N PHE A 433 0.17 -11.30 -21.22
CA PHE A 433 -0.06 -9.92 -21.65
C PHE A 433 0.00 -8.93 -20.50
N THR A 434 0.76 -7.86 -20.69
CA THR A 434 0.75 -6.65 -19.86
C THR A 434 1.07 -5.40 -20.70
N LEU A 435 1.02 -4.22 -20.11
CA LEU A 435 1.30 -2.92 -20.74
C LEU A 435 2.27 -2.12 -19.87
N ASP A 436 3.29 -1.54 -20.49
CA ASP A 436 4.10 -0.49 -19.87
C ASP A 436 3.33 0.83 -19.93
N PHE A 437 2.80 1.30 -18.80
CA PHE A 437 2.02 2.54 -18.75
C PHE A 437 2.85 3.81 -18.92
N ALA A 438 4.17 3.76 -18.68
CA ALA A 438 5.05 4.89 -18.89
C ALA A 438 5.32 5.13 -20.38
N THR A 439 5.39 4.05 -21.18
CA THR A 439 5.72 4.14 -22.62
C THR A 439 4.56 3.81 -23.56
N GLY A 440 3.48 3.21 -23.04
CA GLY A 440 2.39 2.64 -23.83
C GLY A 440 2.75 1.35 -24.56
N THR A 441 3.89 0.72 -24.25
CA THR A 441 4.39 -0.45 -24.98
C THR A 441 3.78 -1.75 -24.45
N PRO A 442 3.10 -2.57 -25.26
CA PRO A 442 2.58 -3.87 -24.82
C PRO A 442 3.68 -4.93 -24.75
N ALA A 443 3.59 -5.83 -23.77
CA ALA A 443 4.46 -7.01 -23.67
C ALA A 443 3.65 -8.30 -23.83
N PHE A 444 4.07 -9.17 -24.75
CA PHE A 444 3.37 -10.41 -25.08
C PHE A 444 4.21 -11.66 -24.76
N GLY A 445 3.56 -12.66 -24.18
CA GLY A 445 4.17 -13.89 -23.69
C GLY A 445 4.76 -13.74 -22.28
N ASN A 446 4.78 -14.85 -21.55
CA ASN A 446 5.18 -14.87 -20.15
C ASN A 446 6.60 -14.31 -19.90
N ALA A 447 7.54 -14.60 -20.81
CA ALA A 447 8.91 -14.11 -20.69
C ALA A 447 9.01 -12.58 -20.86
N ALA A 448 8.30 -12.01 -21.83
CA ALA A 448 8.33 -10.56 -22.05
C ALA A 448 7.61 -9.79 -20.94
N LEU A 449 6.48 -10.34 -20.45
CA LEU A 449 5.76 -9.80 -19.29
C LEU A 449 6.68 -9.75 -18.06
N ARG A 450 7.34 -10.86 -17.73
CA ARG A 450 8.28 -10.90 -16.59
C ARG A 450 9.44 -9.95 -16.77
N ALA A 451 10.04 -9.90 -17.96
CA ALA A 451 11.13 -8.96 -18.24
C ALA A 451 10.70 -7.50 -18.03
N LEU A 452 9.46 -7.15 -18.39
CA LEU A 452 8.93 -5.81 -18.15
C LEU A 452 8.74 -5.53 -16.65
N HIS A 453 8.06 -6.42 -15.92
CA HIS A 453 7.83 -6.25 -14.48
C HIS A 453 9.15 -6.16 -13.70
N GLN A 454 10.14 -6.99 -14.06
CA GLN A 454 11.49 -6.93 -13.48
C GLN A 454 12.17 -5.60 -13.77
N LYS A 455 12.03 -5.07 -14.99
CA LYS A 455 12.57 -3.75 -15.35
C LYS A 455 11.91 -2.63 -14.54
N GLN A 456 10.60 -2.67 -14.36
CA GLN A 456 9.87 -1.69 -13.55
C GLN A 456 10.34 -1.72 -12.09
N LEU A 457 10.39 -2.90 -11.47
CA LEU A 457 10.89 -3.07 -10.10
C LEU A 457 12.36 -2.65 -9.96
N ALA A 458 13.21 -2.95 -10.95
CA ALA A 458 14.61 -2.50 -10.96
C ALA A 458 14.74 -0.97 -11.02
N ASN A 459 13.83 -0.32 -11.75
CA ASN A 459 13.72 1.13 -11.84
C ASN A 459 13.25 1.74 -10.51
N VAL A 460 12.21 1.19 -9.87
CA VAL A 460 11.79 1.62 -8.53
C VAL A 460 12.93 1.49 -7.53
N ALA A 461 13.67 0.37 -7.57
CA ALA A 461 14.82 0.14 -6.71
C ALA A 461 16.02 1.04 -7.00
N SER A 462 16.12 1.63 -8.20
CA SER A 462 17.22 2.54 -8.54
C SER A 462 17.12 3.85 -7.79
N PHE A 463 15.92 4.30 -7.41
CA PHE A 463 15.75 5.53 -6.61
C PHE A 463 16.52 5.44 -5.28
N GLY A 464 16.43 4.32 -4.56
CA GLY A 464 17.22 4.10 -3.35
C GLY A 464 18.74 4.23 -3.60
N ARG A 465 19.22 3.61 -4.68
CA ARG A 465 20.65 3.56 -5.04
C ARG A 465 21.19 4.91 -5.53
N GLU A 466 20.47 5.55 -6.43
CA GLU A 466 20.94 6.68 -7.24
C GLU A 466 20.46 8.03 -6.70
N LYS A 467 19.26 8.07 -6.08
CA LYS A 467 18.60 9.29 -5.61
C LYS A 467 18.56 9.42 -4.09
N MET A 468 18.82 8.37 -3.33
CA MET A 468 18.70 8.38 -1.86
C MET A 468 19.97 7.96 -1.14
N SER A 469 21.13 8.34 -1.67
CA SER A 469 22.44 8.08 -1.02
C SER A 469 22.70 6.59 -0.70
N ASN A 470 22.31 5.70 -1.62
CA ASN A 470 22.37 4.25 -1.47
C ASN A 470 21.51 3.73 -0.31
N ALA A 471 20.28 4.21 -0.20
CA ALA A 471 19.26 3.70 0.72
C ALA A 471 18.77 2.30 0.31
N PRO A 472 18.43 1.42 1.27
CA PRO A 472 17.72 0.19 0.96
C PRO A 472 16.33 0.48 0.39
N THR A 473 15.80 -0.47 -0.39
CA THR A 473 14.45 -0.39 -0.95
C THR A 473 13.54 -1.44 -0.33
N LEU A 474 12.38 -0.99 0.13
CA LEU A 474 11.20 -1.79 0.46
C LEU A 474 10.11 -1.40 -0.54
N ILE A 475 9.50 -2.37 -1.21
CA ILE A 475 8.25 -2.09 -1.93
C ILE A 475 7.13 -2.02 -0.89
N GLY A 476 6.70 -0.80 -0.54
CA GLY A 476 5.76 -0.52 0.55
C GLY A 476 4.37 -1.12 0.31
N GLU A 477 3.98 -1.21 -0.95
CA GLU A 477 2.76 -1.90 -1.35
C GLU A 477 2.91 -2.61 -2.68
N THR A 478 2.37 -3.83 -2.71
CA THR A 478 2.19 -4.62 -3.92
C THR A 478 1.19 -5.74 -3.64
N GLY A 479 0.50 -6.24 -4.66
CA GLY A 479 -0.49 -7.28 -4.45
C GLY A 479 -1.31 -7.58 -5.70
N ILE A 480 -2.41 -8.30 -5.49
CA ILE A 480 -3.36 -8.67 -6.53
C ILE A 480 -4.79 -8.57 -5.97
N PRO A 481 -5.80 -8.27 -6.81
CA PRO A 481 -7.18 -8.45 -6.42
C PRO A 481 -7.48 -9.95 -6.18
N TYR A 482 -8.24 -10.26 -5.14
CA TYR A 482 -8.69 -11.62 -4.83
C TYR A 482 -10.06 -11.92 -5.43
N ASN A 483 -10.88 -10.90 -5.68
CA ASN A 483 -12.13 -10.99 -6.44
C ASN A 483 -11.91 -11.13 -7.97
N MET A 484 -10.71 -11.55 -8.39
CA MET A 484 -10.38 -11.80 -9.80
C MET A 484 -11.32 -12.79 -10.47
N ASN A 485 -11.46 -12.66 -11.79
CA ASN A 485 -12.27 -13.55 -12.62
C ASN A 485 -13.70 -13.68 -12.10
N HIS A 486 -14.32 -12.53 -11.79
CA HIS A 486 -15.67 -12.46 -11.22
C HIS A 486 -15.82 -13.21 -9.90
N ALA A 487 -14.79 -13.18 -9.04
CA ALA A 487 -14.79 -13.79 -7.72
C ALA A 487 -15.08 -15.30 -7.70
N GLN A 488 -14.79 -16.02 -8.79
CA GLN A 488 -15.05 -17.46 -8.89
C GLN A 488 -14.49 -18.29 -7.72
N ALA A 489 -13.32 -17.89 -7.19
CA ALA A 489 -12.68 -18.55 -6.05
C ALA A 489 -13.52 -18.55 -4.77
N PHE A 490 -14.48 -17.62 -4.61
CA PHE A 490 -15.33 -17.49 -3.43
C PHE A 490 -16.47 -18.51 -3.40
N GLU A 491 -16.71 -19.16 -4.53
CA GLU A 491 -17.66 -20.28 -4.62
C GLU A 491 -16.92 -21.62 -4.59
N THR A 492 -15.82 -21.72 -5.33
CA THR A 492 -15.10 -22.99 -5.56
C THR A 492 -14.06 -23.29 -4.49
N GLY A 493 -13.54 -22.28 -3.80
CA GLY A 493 -12.35 -22.39 -2.96
C GLY A 493 -11.05 -22.56 -3.74
N ASP A 494 -11.08 -22.47 -5.08
CA ASP A 494 -9.92 -22.61 -5.95
C ASP A 494 -9.31 -21.24 -6.25
N PHE A 495 -8.18 -20.96 -5.59
CA PHE A 495 -7.40 -19.73 -5.75
C PHE A 495 -6.27 -19.87 -6.79
N SER A 496 -6.32 -20.85 -7.71
CA SER A 496 -5.19 -21.11 -8.64
C SER A 496 -4.81 -19.90 -9.50
N ALA A 497 -5.77 -19.09 -9.95
CA ALA A 497 -5.49 -17.87 -10.71
C ALA A 497 -4.80 -16.80 -9.86
N GLN A 498 -5.24 -16.62 -8.62
CA GLN A 498 -4.63 -15.73 -7.62
C GLN A 498 -3.22 -16.21 -7.27
N VAL A 499 -3.02 -17.53 -7.15
CA VAL A 499 -1.70 -18.12 -6.92
C VAL A 499 -0.77 -17.84 -8.09
N GLU A 500 -1.22 -17.98 -9.33
CA GLU A 500 -0.40 -17.71 -10.52
C GLU A 500 -0.02 -16.22 -10.63
N ALA A 501 -0.98 -15.31 -10.43
CA ALA A 501 -0.75 -13.87 -10.49
C ALA A 501 0.22 -13.41 -9.40
N LEU A 502 -0.02 -13.82 -8.14
CA LEU A 502 0.83 -13.44 -7.02
C LEU A 502 2.21 -14.13 -7.08
N ASP A 503 2.31 -15.34 -7.65
CA ASP A 503 3.59 -15.96 -7.96
C ASP A 503 4.41 -15.11 -8.92
N ASN A 504 3.79 -14.56 -9.97
CA ASN A 504 4.49 -13.67 -10.88
C ASN A 504 5.06 -12.45 -10.13
N THR A 505 4.21 -11.75 -9.37
CA THR A 505 4.61 -10.59 -8.57
C THR A 505 5.77 -10.90 -7.62
N ILE A 506 5.64 -11.95 -6.79
CA ILE A 506 6.67 -12.27 -5.79
C ILE A 506 7.94 -12.82 -6.44
N PHE A 507 7.83 -13.57 -7.53
CA PHE A 507 9.01 -14.01 -8.27
C PHE A 507 9.80 -12.84 -8.84
N ASP A 508 9.13 -11.82 -9.38
CA ASP A 508 9.79 -10.64 -9.94
C ASP A 508 10.44 -9.79 -8.82
N LEU A 509 9.81 -9.65 -7.65
CA LEU A 509 10.41 -9.05 -6.45
C LEU A 509 11.66 -9.82 -5.97
N GLU A 510 11.55 -11.15 -5.88
CA GLU A 510 12.66 -12.05 -5.55
C GLU A 510 13.83 -11.92 -6.52
N SER A 511 13.52 -11.72 -7.81
CA SER A 511 14.53 -11.58 -8.85
C SER A 511 15.42 -10.34 -8.66
N GLN A 512 14.87 -9.31 -8.02
CA GLN A 512 15.54 -8.03 -7.74
C GLN A 512 16.06 -7.94 -6.29
N LEU A 513 15.95 -9.02 -5.50
CA LEU A 513 16.29 -9.06 -4.07
C LEU A 513 15.55 -7.99 -3.23
N LEU A 514 14.34 -7.62 -3.64
CA LEU A 514 13.58 -6.57 -2.99
C LEU A 514 12.86 -7.09 -1.75
N SER A 515 12.91 -6.28 -0.70
CA SER A 515 12.00 -6.42 0.45
C SER A 515 10.63 -5.90 0.05
N PHE A 516 9.55 -6.43 0.62
CA PHE A 516 8.19 -5.99 0.28
C PHE A 516 7.16 -6.23 1.39
N THR A 517 6.08 -5.45 1.34
CA THR A 517 4.85 -5.66 2.10
C THR A 517 3.67 -5.87 1.16
N LEU A 518 2.97 -7.00 1.33
CA LEU A 518 1.79 -7.30 0.52
C LEU A 518 0.61 -6.45 0.97
N TRP A 519 -0.08 -5.80 0.03
CA TRP A 519 -1.38 -5.21 0.24
C TRP A 519 -2.44 -6.31 0.04
N ASN A 520 -3.15 -6.75 1.08
CA ASN A 520 -2.98 -6.41 2.51
C ASN A 520 -3.29 -7.61 3.44
N TYR A 521 -3.29 -7.41 4.76
CA TYR A 521 -3.89 -8.31 5.73
C TYR A 521 -4.99 -7.57 6.51
N THR A 522 -6.23 -7.98 6.32
CA THR A 522 -7.42 -7.36 6.93
C THR A 522 -8.18 -8.44 7.67
N ALA A 523 -8.27 -8.31 9.00
CA ALA A 523 -8.82 -9.33 9.88
C ALA A 523 -10.31 -9.60 9.60
N ASP A 524 -11.04 -8.55 9.25
CA ASP A 524 -12.49 -8.51 9.02
C ASP A 524 -12.85 -8.45 7.51
N ASN A 525 -11.95 -8.90 6.63
CA ASN A 525 -12.21 -8.91 5.18
C ASN A 525 -13.41 -9.80 4.81
N SER A 526 -14.33 -9.29 4.01
CA SER A 526 -15.46 -10.04 3.43
C SER A 526 -15.24 -10.41 1.96
N HIS A 527 -15.79 -11.54 1.51
CA HIS A 527 -15.91 -11.86 0.07
C HIS A 527 -16.78 -10.85 -0.68
N LYS A 528 -17.80 -10.29 -0.02
CA LYS A 528 -18.77 -9.39 -0.65
C LYS A 528 -18.26 -7.95 -0.73
N PHE A 529 -17.63 -7.49 0.34
CA PHE A 529 -17.26 -6.07 0.51
C PHE A 529 -15.76 -5.83 0.60
N GLY A 530 -14.94 -6.87 0.43
CA GLY A 530 -13.49 -6.75 0.47
C GLY A 530 -12.98 -6.38 1.86
N ASP A 531 -12.04 -5.46 1.95
CA ASP A 531 -11.49 -4.94 3.20
C ASP A 531 -12.37 -3.86 3.86
N LEU A 532 -13.63 -3.75 3.43
CA LEU A 532 -14.64 -2.80 3.88
C LEU A 532 -14.38 -1.35 3.45
N TRP A 533 -13.30 -1.08 2.73
CA TRP A 533 -12.99 0.24 2.20
C TRP A 533 -13.12 0.24 0.67
N ASN A 534 -14.01 1.06 0.11
CA ASN A 534 -14.23 1.22 -1.33
C ASN A 534 -14.34 -0.08 -2.16
N LEU A 535 -14.80 -1.18 -1.54
CA LEU A 535 -14.89 -2.53 -2.10
C LEU A 535 -13.54 -3.12 -2.58
N GLU A 536 -12.42 -2.61 -2.08
CA GLU A 536 -11.12 -3.17 -2.41
C GLU A 536 -10.98 -4.56 -1.79
N ASP A 537 -10.49 -5.51 -2.57
CA ASP A 537 -10.38 -6.89 -2.11
C ASP A 537 -9.02 -7.47 -2.45
N LEU A 538 -7.99 -6.97 -1.77
CA LEU A 538 -6.59 -7.38 -1.97
C LEU A 538 -6.05 -8.20 -0.78
N SER A 539 -6.84 -8.44 0.26
CA SER A 539 -6.34 -9.10 1.46
C SER A 539 -5.86 -10.54 1.23
N ILE A 540 -4.78 -10.96 1.86
CA ILE A 540 -4.31 -12.36 1.77
C ILE A 540 -5.10 -13.32 2.67
N SER A 541 -6.05 -12.80 3.46
CA SER A 541 -6.84 -13.57 4.42
C SER A 541 -8.31 -13.14 4.41
N SER A 542 -9.24 -14.05 4.68
CA SER A 542 -10.64 -13.72 4.95
C SER A 542 -11.32 -14.77 5.84
N PRO A 543 -12.12 -14.36 6.85
CA PRO A 543 -13.01 -15.26 7.59
C PRO A 543 -14.03 -15.99 6.70
N ASP A 544 -14.49 -15.37 5.61
CA ASP A 544 -15.41 -16.00 4.65
C ASP A 544 -14.73 -17.15 3.91
N THR A 545 -13.44 -16.98 3.54
CA THR A 545 -12.63 -18.07 2.97
C THR A 545 -12.47 -19.21 3.97
N GLU A 546 -12.19 -18.88 5.24
CA GLU A 546 -12.07 -19.90 6.29
C GLU A 546 -13.36 -20.72 6.43
N THR A 547 -14.51 -20.06 6.41
CA THR A 547 -15.83 -20.70 6.46
C THR A 547 -16.09 -21.57 5.23
N LEU A 548 -15.81 -21.05 4.02
CA LEU A 548 -15.95 -21.76 2.76
C LEU A 548 -15.10 -23.03 2.72
N VAL A 549 -13.81 -22.90 3.01
CA VAL A 549 -12.84 -24.01 2.94
C VAL A 549 -13.19 -25.10 3.95
N ARG A 550 -13.64 -24.73 5.16
CA ARG A 550 -14.12 -25.70 6.16
C ARG A 550 -15.36 -26.43 5.67
N ARG A 551 -16.32 -25.73 5.07
CA ARG A 551 -17.53 -26.33 4.48
C ARG A 551 -17.18 -27.32 3.37
N LEU A 552 -16.27 -26.97 2.47
CA LEU A 552 -15.89 -27.79 1.33
C LEU A 552 -15.03 -29.01 1.71
N SER A 553 -14.11 -28.85 2.66
CA SER A 553 -13.16 -29.91 3.02
C SER A 553 -13.62 -30.81 4.18
N GLY A 554 -14.55 -30.34 5.02
CA GLY A 554 -14.95 -31.02 6.25
C GLY A 554 -13.87 -31.08 7.34
N VAL A 555 -12.71 -30.45 7.12
CA VAL A 555 -11.57 -30.46 8.03
C VAL A 555 -11.18 -29.03 8.39
N ARG A 556 -10.97 -28.77 9.69
CA ARG A 556 -10.45 -27.49 10.17
C ARG A 556 -8.93 -27.50 10.14
N ARG A 557 -8.35 -26.53 9.44
CA ARG A 557 -6.91 -26.25 9.41
C ARG A 557 -6.64 -24.83 9.89
N ARG A 558 -5.43 -24.57 10.38
CA ARG A 558 -5.02 -23.27 10.93
C ARG A 558 -4.85 -22.17 9.88
N ASP A 559 -4.66 -22.59 8.63
CA ASP A 559 -4.39 -21.70 7.50
C ASP A 559 -5.62 -21.56 6.57
N ASP A 560 -6.81 -22.03 7.00
CA ASP A 560 -8.03 -22.03 6.19
C ASP A 560 -8.48 -20.61 5.77
N SER A 561 -8.08 -19.56 6.50
CA SER A 561 -8.39 -18.17 6.12
C SER A 561 -7.53 -17.65 4.97
N ALA A 562 -6.40 -18.30 4.67
CA ALA A 562 -5.45 -17.83 3.66
C ALA A 562 -6.05 -17.92 2.25
N ARG A 563 -5.92 -16.84 1.51
CA ARG A 563 -6.30 -16.76 0.10
C ARG A 563 -5.04 -16.93 -0.74
N GLY A 564 -4.81 -18.10 -1.33
CA GLY A 564 -3.62 -18.37 -2.14
C GLY A 564 -2.32 -18.57 -1.34
N LEU A 565 -2.37 -19.25 -0.19
CA LEU A 565 -1.23 -19.50 0.72
C LEU A 565 0.09 -19.87 0.02
N ARG A 566 0.04 -20.76 -0.98
CA ARG A 566 1.23 -21.24 -1.71
C ARG A 566 1.94 -20.15 -2.53
N ALA A 567 1.29 -19.05 -2.84
CA ALA A 567 1.94 -17.96 -3.56
C ALA A 567 2.84 -17.13 -2.63
N PHE A 568 2.40 -16.82 -1.41
CA PHE A 568 3.13 -15.92 -0.50
C PHE A 568 3.93 -16.61 0.60
N ALA A 569 3.51 -17.78 1.08
CA ALA A 569 4.27 -18.56 2.06
C ALA A 569 5.37 -19.37 1.35
N ARG A 570 6.44 -18.69 0.92
CA ARG A 570 7.56 -19.25 0.15
C ARG A 570 8.85 -19.34 0.99
N PRO A 571 9.73 -20.32 0.71
CA PRO A 571 11.05 -20.31 1.33
C PRO A 571 11.84 -19.06 0.96
N HIS A 572 12.58 -18.50 1.92
CA HIS A 572 13.43 -17.33 1.68
C HIS A 572 14.51 -17.17 2.76
N GLY A 573 15.63 -16.55 2.38
CA GLY A 573 16.69 -16.13 3.29
C GLY A 573 16.22 -14.93 4.11
N ARG A 574 15.82 -15.17 5.34
CA ARG A 574 15.28 -14.12 6.23
C ARG A 574 16.40 -13.29 6.88
N ARG A 575 17.55 -13.90 7.15
CA ARG A 575 18.76 -13.26 7.67
C ARG A 575 19.98 -13.93 7.06
N ILE A 576 20.84 -13.17 6.38
CA ILE A 576 21.92 -13.73 5.56
C ILE A 576 23.25 -13.20 6.09
N ALA A 577 24.14 -14.11 6.47
CA ALA A 577 25.47 -13.79 6.98
C ALA A 577 26.45 -13.43 5.84
N GLY A 578 26.07 -12.42 5.06
CA GLY A 578 26.79 -11.96 3.86
C GLY A 578 25.89 -11.14 2.95
N ILE A 579 26.42 -10.75 1.79
CA ILE A 579 25.67 -10.00 0.78
C ILE A 579 25.06 -10.97 -0.23
N PRO A 580 23.71 -11.05 -0.34
CA PRO A 580 23.06 -11.93 -1.30
C PRO A 580 23.23 -11.44 -2.74
N SER A 581 23.46 -12.39 -3.64
CA SER A 581 23.37 -12.19 -5.08
C SER A 581 22.13 -12.85 -5.68
N LYS A 582 21.50 -13.78 -4.95
CA LYS A 582 20.26 -14.47 -5.38
C LYS A 582 19.49 -15.00 -4.18
N SER A 583 18.16 -14.82 -4.18
CA SER A 583 17.24 -15.46 -3.24
C SER A 583 15.89 -15.64 -3.93
N GLN A 584 15.70 -16.77 -4.62
CA GLN A 584 14.57 -16.98 -5.53
C GLN A 584 13.91 -18.34 -5.31
N PHE A 585 12.57 -18.36 -5.36
CA PHE A 585 11.78 -19.60 -5.30
C PHE A 585 11.05 -19.86 -6.61
N ASN A 586 11.24 -21.06 -7.16
CA ASN A 586 10.46 -21.56 -8.29
C ASN A 586 9.26 -22.36 -7.78
N LEU A 587 8.06 -21.77 -7.89
CA LEU A 587 6.83 -22.38 -7.37
C LEU A 587 6.50 -23.73 -8.03
N LYS A 588 6.75 -23.88 -9.34
CA LYS A 588 6.45 -25.11 -10.09
C LYS A 588 7.34 -26.28 -9.65
N ALA A 589 8.63 -26.01 -9.42
CA ALA A 589 9.59 -27.01 -8.96
C ALA A 589 9.61 -27.18 -7.43
N ALA A 590 9.01 -26.25 -6.69
CA ALA A 590 9.19 -26.08 -5.25
C ALA A 590 10.68 -26.01 -4.83
N GLU A 591 11.50 -25.40 -5.67
CA GLU A 591 12.93 -25.24 -5.44
C GLU A 591 13.26 -23.79 -5.07
N TYR A 592 13.95 -23.61 -3.95
CA TYR A 592 14.50 -22.33 -3.51
C TYR A 592 16.02 -22.35 -3.63
N VAL A 593 16.60 -21.26 -4.13
CA VAL A 593 18.06 -21.08 -4.26
C VAL A 593 18.47 -19.75 -3.61
N LEU A 594 19.40 -19.84 -2.67
CA LEU A 594 20.12 -18.72 -2.07
C LEU A 594 21.59 -18.75 -2.51
N GLU A 595 22.10 -17.63 -3.00
CA GLU A 595 23.52 -17.41 -3.28
C GLU A 595 23.96 -16.10 -2.62
N TYR A 596 25.08 -16.13 -1.90
CA TYR A 596 25.61 -14.97 -1.19
C TYR A 596 27.14 -15.04 -1.04
N THR A 597 27.72 -13.89 -0.68
CA THR A 597 29.16 -13.76 -0.42
C THR A 597 29.43 -13.26 0.99
N SER A 598 30.40 -13.86 1.67
CA SER A 598 30.92 -13.40 2.95
C SER A 598 32.32 -12.79 2.76
N LYS A 599 32.64 -11.79 3.57
CA LYS A 599 33.95 -11.11 3.54
C LYS A 599 34.80 -11.40 4.77
N ASP A 600 34.21 -11.92 5.83
CA ASP A 600 34.83 -12.08 7.14
C ASP A 600 34.87 -13.56 7.53
N PRO A 601 36.05 -14.21 7.46
CA PRO A 601 36.23 -15.61 7.87
C PRO A 601 35.90 -15.87 9.34
N GLU A 602 35.96 -14.82 10.17
CA GLU A 602 35.80 -14.88 11.64
C GLU A 602 34.35 -14.60 12.08
N SER A 603 33.45 -14.30 11.14
CA SER A 603 32.04 -14.06 11.47
C SER A 603 31.36 -15.36 11.90
N SER A 604 30.96 -15.41 13.17
CA SER A 604 30.14 -16.51 13.71
C SER A 604 28.66 -16.44 13.29
N ALA A 605 28.26 -15.40 12.54
CA ALA A 605 26.87 -15.17 12.18
C ALA A 605 26.31 -16.27 11.27
N VAL A 606 25.10 -16.71 11.57
CA VAL A 606 24.43 -17.84 10.89
C VAL A 606 23.38 -17.32 9.91
N THR A 607 23.38 -17.84 8.69
CA THR A 607 22.33 -17.59 7.70
C THR A 607 21.07 -18.38 8.07
N GLU A 608 19.92 -17.73 8.08
CA GLU A 608 18.62 -18.31 8.40
C GLU A 608 17.71 -18.28 7.17
N ILE A 609 17.18 -19.45 6.80
CA ILE A 609 16.24 -19.64 5.69
C ILE A 609 14.93 -20.16 6.27
N TYR A 610 13.86 -19.40 6.06
CA TYR A 610 12.49 -19.84 6.37
C TYR A 610 12.05 -20.89 5.35
N VAL A 611 11.45 -22.00 5.81
CA VAL A 611 10.96 -23.10 4.95
C VAL A 611 9.53 -23.50 5.35
N PRO A 612 8.50 -23.08 4.59
CA PRO A 612 7.10 -23.39 4.87
C PRO A 612 6.72 -24.81 4.45
N TYR A 613 5.93 -25.51 5.27
CA TYR A 613 5.47 -26.87 4.95
C TYR A 613 4.46 -26.91 3.80
N ALA A 614 3.88 -25.77 3.41
CA ALA A 614 2.91 -25.64 2.32
C ALA A 614 3.42 -26.17 0.96
N HIS A 615 4.73 -26.26 0.77
CA HIS A 615 5.36 -26.77 -0.45
C HIS A 615 5.98 -28.17 -0.30
N TYR A 616 6.09 -28.67 0.94
CA TYR A 616 6.87 -29.86 1.26
C TYR A 616 6.09 -30.86 2.13
N PRO A 617 4.90 -31.32 1.69
CA PRO A 617 4.09 -32.26 2.48
C PRO A 617 4.82 -33.59 2.75
N ASP A 618 5.70 -34.01 1.83
CA ASP A 618 6.56 -35.21 1.95
C ASP A 618 7.98 -34.87 2.46
N GLY A 619 8.18 -33.67 3.00
CA GLY A 619 9.47 -33.14 3.42
C GLY A 619 10.34 -32.57 2.29
N TYR A 620 11.46 -31.99 2.68
CA TYR A 620 12.42 -31.33 1.80
C TYR A 620 13.85 -31.80 2.10
N ARG A 621 14.77 -31.49 1.20
CA ARG A 621 16.22 -31.63 1.36
C ARG A 621 16.89 -30.27 1.25
N VAL A 622 17.96 -30.11 2.02
CA VAL A 622 18.86 -28.95 1.94
C VAL A 622 20.19 -29.43 1.39
N THR A 623 20.70 -28.75 0.37
CA THR A 623 22.08 -28.92 -0.10
C THR A 623 22.80 -27.58 -0.02
N ALA A 624 24.04 -27.60 0.46
CA ALA A 624 24.89 -26.42 0.52
C ALA A 624 26.22 -26.71 -0.19
N SER A 625 26.84 -25.68 -0.77
CA SER A 625 28.19 -25.77 -1.35
C SER A 625 29.28 -26.06 -0.31
N ASP A 626 29.02 -25.69 0.93
CA ASP A 626 29.99 -25.60 2.02
C ASP A 626 29.28 -25.56 3.38
N GLY A 627 30.07 -25.66 4.45
CA GLY A 627 29.57 -25.52 5.81
C GLY A 627 28.64 -26.65 6.27
N HIS A 628 27.85 -26.37 7.30
CA HIS A 628 26.88 -27.31 7.86
C HIS A 628 25.56 -26.62 8.20
N PHE A 629 24.52 -27.40 8.43
CA PHE A 629 23.20 -26.87 8.76
C PHE A 629 22.57 -27.53 9.98
N THR A 630 21.75 -26.75 10.67
CA THR A 630 20.79 -27.20 11.68
C THR A 630 19.38 -26.76 11.27
N ILE A 631 18.36 -27.41 11.82
CA ILE A 631 16.97 -27.12 11.50
C ILE A 631 16.21 -26.91 12.80
N ASP A 632 15.73 -25.69 13.00
CA ASP A 632 14.79 -25.38 14.08
C ASP A 632 13.37 -25.64 13.57
N LYS A 633 12.67 -26.57 14.21
CA LYS A 633 11.31 -26.92 13.83
C LYS A 633 10.31 -26.04 14.53
N HIS A 634 9.37 -25.50 13.77
CA HIS A 634 8.25 -24.74 14.29
C HIS A 634 6.93 -25.36 13.83
N GLU A 635 5.83 -24.80 14.33
CA GLU A 635 4.51 -25.21 13.87
C GLU A 635 4.32 -24.77 12.40
N ARG A 636 4.35 -25.74 11.47
CA ARG A 636 4.05 -25.59 10.03
C ARG A 636 5.14 -24.91 9.18
N TYR A 637 6.29 -24.61 9.77
CA TYR A 637 7.47 -24.15 9.06
C TYR A 637 8.74 -24.58 9.82
N ASP A 638 9.85 -24.60 9.12
CA ASP A 638 11.18 -24.80 9.69
C ASP A 638 12.05 -23.56 9.45
N VAL A 639 13.08 -23.38 10.27
CA VAL A 639 14.17 -22.44 10.00
C VAL A 639 15.44 -23.25 9.80
N VAL A 640 15.95 -23.24 8.57
CA VAL A 640 17.24 -23.83 8.24
C VAL A 640 18.33 -22.82 8.57
N LYS A 641 19.22 -23.20 9.48
CA LYS A 641 20.38 -22.42 9.91
C LYS A 641 21.62 -22.94 9.21
N HIS A 642 22.20 -22.15 8.30
CA HIS A 642 23.42 -22.48 7.57
C HIS A 642 24.61 -21.73 8.17
N GLN A 643 25.51 -22.49 8.80
CA GLN A 643 26.84 -22.03 9.21
C GLN A 643 27.79 -22.32 8.04
N HIS A 644 28.14 -21.28 7.28
CA HIS A 644 29.04 -21.43 6.15
C HIS A 644 30.49 -21.71 6.59
N ASP A 645 31.30 -22.21 5.66
CA ASP A 645 32.74 -22.34 5.89
C ASP A 645 33.39 -20.96 5.82
N GLY A 646 34.07 -20.53 6.88
CA GLY A 646 34.76 -19.23 6.93
C GLY A 646 35.89 -19.09 5.90
N HIS A 647 36.41 -20.20 5.35
CA HIS A 647 37.39 -20.18 4.27
C HIS A 647 36.76 -20.06 2.87
N ALA A 648 35.45 -20.25 2.74
CA ALA A 648 34.72 -20.05 1.50
C ALA A 648 34.23 -18.60 1.39
N HIS A 649 34.28 -18.03 0.19
CA HIS A 649 33.79 -16.66 -0.07
C HIS A 649 32.44 -16.62 -0.79
N LYS A 650 32.06 -17.72 -1.44
CA LYS A 650 30.82 -17.86 -2.21
C LYS A 650 30.07 -19.04 -1.65
N HIS A 651 28.82 -18.82 -1.29
CA HIS A 651 27.98 -19.81 -0.66
C HIS A 651 26.71 -19.98 -1.48
N ARG A 652 26.26 -21.22 -1.60
CA ARG A 652 25.04 -21.58 -2.29
C ARG A 652 24.27 -22.60 -1.47
N VAL A 653 23.01 -22.29 -1.18
CA VAL A 653 22.08 -23.18 -0.47
C VAL A 653 20.85 -23.42 -1.33
N VAL A 654 20.42 -24.68 -1.44
CA VAL A 654 19.22 -25.08 -2.17
C VAL A 654 18.29 -25.85 -1.25
N VAL A 655 17.02 -25.45 -1.24
CA VAL A 655 15.92 -26.20 -0.61
C VAL A 655 15.04 -26.76 -1.71
N HIS A 656 14.85 -28.08 -1.75
CA HIS A 656 14.07 -28.76 -2.78
C HIS A 656 13.27 -29.92 -2.19
N PRO A 657 12.16 -30.35 -2.81
CA PRO A 657 11.35 -31.44 -2.27
C PRO A 657 12.11 -32.79 -2.30
N THR A 658 11.81 -33.69 -1.35
CA THR A 658 12.43 -35.03 -1.30
C THR A 658 12.10 -35.90 -2.52
N LYS A 659 10.94 -35.65 -3.14
CA LYS A 659 10.48 -36.25 -4.38
C LYS A 659 10.21 -35.14 -5.40
N PRO A 660 10.62 -35.28 -6.67
CA PRO A 660 10.24 -34.33 -7.70
C PRO A 660 8.71 -34.20 -7.78
N LEU A 661 8.22 -32.96 -7.87
CA LEU A 661 6.80 -32.74 -8.17
C LEU A 661 6.52 -33.28 -9.58
N GLY A 662 5.55 -34.20 -9.71
CA GLY A 662 5.13 -34.72 -11.01
C GLY A 662 4.73 -33.58 -11.94
N SER A 663 5.04 -33.70 -13.23
CA SER A 663 4.70 -32.69 -14.24
C SER A 663 3.18 -32.57 -14.38
N GLY A 664 2.56 -31.67 -13.60
CA GLY A 664 1.15 -31.31 -13.72
C GLY A 664 0.84 -30.74 -15.11
N TYR A 665 -0.29 -31.17 -15.67
CA TYR A 665 -0.74 -30.94 -17.04
C TYR A 665 -0.54 -29.50 -17.55
N SER A 666 0.03 -29.41 -18.74
CA SER A 666 0.16 -28.18 -19.52
C SER A 666 -1.21 -27.81 -20.14
N ASN A 667 -1.77 -26.66 -19.75
CA ASN A 667 -2.98 -26.09 -20.36
C ASN A 667 -2.75 -25.50 -21.77
N TRP A 668 -1.60 -25.77 -22.39
CA TRP A 668 -1.25 -25.32 -23.74
C TRP A 668 -2.34 -25.55 -24.81
N PRO A 669 -3.09 -26.68 -24.82
CA PRO A 669 -4.16 -26.88 -25.81
C PRO A 669 -5.34 -25.92 -25.64
N VAL A 670 -5.64 -25.49 -24.41
CA VAL A 670 -6.78 -24.60 -24.10
C VAL A 670 -6.47 -23.16 -24.52
N TYR A 671 -5.24 -22.70 -24.34
CA TYR A 671 -4.81 -21.36 -24.77
C TYR A 671 -4.78 -21.23 -26.30
N LEU A 672 -4.44 -22.29 -27.04
CA LEU A 672 -4.53 -22.33 -28.50
C LEU A 672 -5.99 -22.27 -29.00
N ALA A 673 -6.91 -22.96 -28.32
CA ALA A 673 -8.33 -22.92 -28.65
C ALA A 673 -8.97 -21.53 -28.38
N LEU A 674 -8.58 -20.86 -27.29
CA LEU A 674 -9.04 -19.50 -26.97
C LEU A 674 -8.43 -18.43 -27.88
N ALA A 675 -7.17 -18.58 -28.27
CA ALA A 675 -6.53 -17.71 -29.26
C ALA A 675 -7.22 -17.82 -30.64
N ALA A 676 -7.63 -19.02 -31.05
CA ALA A 676 -8.40 -19.20 -32.29
C ALA A 676 -9.81 -18.58 -32.19
N ALA A 677 -10.48 -18.67 -31.04
CA ALA A 677 -11.81 -18.11 -30.82
C ALA A 677 -11.83 -16.57 -30.71
N LEU A 678 -10.77 -15.95 -30.19
CA LEU A 678 -10.65 -14.48 -30.07
C LEU A 678 -10.25 -13.78 -31.38
N VAL A 679 -9.62 -14.49 -32.31
CA VAL A 679 -9.20 -13.93 -33.61
C VAL A 679 -10.27 -14.15 -34.69
N SER A 680 -11.16 -15.14 -34.53
CA SER A 680 -12.21 -15.45 -35.50
C SER A 680 -13.17 -14.29 -35.83
N PRO A 681 -13.60 -13.43 -34.89
CA PRO A 681 -14.48 -12.29 -35.22
C PRO A 681 -13.75 -11.12 -35.90
N TYR A 682 -12.41 -11.09 -35.86
CA TYR A 682 -11.61 -9.99 -36.42
C TYR A 682 -11.06 -10.29 -37.82
N LEU A 683 -11.10 -11.55 -38.27
CA LEU A 683 -10.70 -11.94 -39.62
C LEU A 683 -11.84 -11.82 -40.64
N GLU A 684 -13.11 -11.89 -40.23
CA GLU A 684 -14.26 -11.69 -41.13
C GLU A 684 -14.49 -10.21 -41.49
N ALA A 685 -13.87 -9.25 -40.79
CA ALA A 685 -13.99 -7.82 -41.08
C ALA A 685 -12.97 -7.29 -42.12
N TYR A 686 -12.10 -8.15 -42.67
CA TYR A 686 -11.04 -7.75 -43.64
C TYR A 686 -11.09 -8.49 -44.98
N THR A 687 -12.15 -9.24 -45.24
CA THR A 687 -12.45 -9.81 -46.56
C THR A 687 -13.89 -9.50 -46.98
N MET A 688 -14.17 -8.23 -47.28
CA MET A 688 -15.03 -7.75 -48.37
C MET A 688 -14.73 -6.29 -48.70
#